data_AF-A0A328XFZ6-F1
#
_entry.id   AF-A0A328XFZ6-F1
#
_cell.length_a   1.000
_cell.length_b   1.000
_cell.length_c   1.000
_cell.angle_alpha   90.00
_cell.angle_beta   90.00
_cell.angle_gamma   90.00
#
_symmetry.space_group_name_H-M   'P 1'
#
loop_
_entity.id
_entity.type
_entity.pdbx_description
1 polymer ?
#
loop_
_entity_poly.entity_id
_entity_poly.type
_entity_poly.pdbx_seq_one_letter_code
_entity_poly.pdbx_strand_id
1 'polypeptide(L)'
;MKFNESKLEAAIIALLGEQGFPHLTGASIERAPDDVLIEADLRAFLHVRYSDAGMTANEIESVIARLKGLSSGDLYESNKTFCRWLADGFLLKREDPAQKDLHIQLFDDTGLEALGARPEAEPLLQVAESPNAYSVDANRYALVNQLAIEGKESTRIPDAILYINGLPLVVFEFKSAIGEHQTSIYEAWKQLTVRYRRDIPQLFVFNALCVISDGVNSRVGSLFAAYEFFYSWRKVTGDESADKDGIDSLHAMIQGLFDRDRLRLVLRDFIFFPDKSPQQEKIVCRYPQFYAANKLYHSIMAAQRPKGDGKGGTYFGATGCGKSYTMQFLARRLMKSLAFESPTIVLITDRTDLDDQLSRQFTNARGYIGDNTIVEVESRAHLRELLAGRRSGGVFLTTIHKFTEDTQLLTERSNVVCISDEAHRSQINLDQKVQITEQGVRKAFGFAFYLHRSLPNATYVGFTGTPIDATLDVFGEVVDSYTMSESVQDGITVRIVYEGRAAKVTLDDARLREIESYYEECAKAGSNEHQIEESKKSMASMNSILGDPDRIRVLAEDFVAHYERRLEEGSTVCGKAMFVSSSREIAWQLYKAIKVLRPEWFELKIHEEGCEPTSAERDKLKPMARVNLVMTRGKDDEKALYDLLGSKEYRKTLDQQFKKDKSNFKIAIVVDMWLTGFDVPSLDTLYIDKPVQRHNLIQTISRVNRNYANKKKGLVVDYIGIKRQMNQALAQFSKADETSFEDIQTSLIAVKNDLDLLAKLMHGFNDHAYFKGEPLAQLDCLNRAAEFVLSVGKREKRFMALVKRLKAAYDVCCGSEQLSQTERDRIHFYLAVRSIIYKLTKGDAPDTAQMNAKVREMISEALRADGVEAVFAMGEESADTIDIFDEDYLARLEKIKLPNTKIELLKQLLAKALNELKKTNQHKAIEFSKKFRSLVDLYNERKEEDAFTSEVHHEAVDSFLELMEQLKQEMGSFEELGITVEEKAFYDILKAVAVKYQFPYEEERLIKLASAVKAVVDDKAKYPDWNNRQDIKAALRVELIMLLSKNGYPPVTHAEVYQCVFEQAENFKHHRL
;
A
#
# COMPACT_ATOMS: atom_id res chain seq x y z
N MET A 1 7.06 2.45 -33.31
CA MET A 1 6.58 3.66 -32.62
C MET A 1 6.50 3.33 -31.13
N LYS A 2 7.28 3.97 -30.24
CA LYS A 2 7.25 3.65 -28.80
C LYS A 2 6.02 4.30 -28.14
N PHE A 3 5.37 3.61 -27.21
CA PHE A 3 4.31 4.16 -26.35
C PHE A 3 5.00 4.70 -25.09
N ASN A 4 5.09 6.02 -24.97
CA ASN A 4 5.79 6.74 -23.91
C ASN A 4 4.78 7.37 -22.93
N GLU A 5 5.28 7.93 -21.82
CA GLU A 5 4.49 8.56 -20.76
C GLU A 5 3.53 9.64 -21.31
N SER A 6 3.99 10.50 -22.23
CA SER A 6 3.15 11.53 -22.85
C SER A 6 1.96 10.97 -23.64
N LYS A 7 2.07 9.76 -24.23
CA LYS A 7 0.96 9.10 -24.92
C LYS A 7 -0.03 8.48 -23.95
N LEU A 8 0.46 7.96 -22.82
CA LEU A 8 -0.41 7.47 -21.76
C LEU A 8 -1.19 8.64 -21.13
N GLU A 9 -0.52 9.73 -20.83
CA GLU A 9 -1.12 10.98 -20.35
C GLU A 9 -2.24 11.43 -21.30
N ALA A 10 -1.95 11.53 -22.61
CA ALA A 10 -2.96 11.91 -23.60
C ALA A 10 -4.16 10.94 -23.66
N ALA A 11 -3.93 9.64 -23.48
CA ALA A 11 -5.01 8.65 -23.45
C ALA A 11 -5.90 8.81 -22.21
N ILE A 12 -5.30 9.00 -21.03
CA ILE A 12 -6.05 9.22 -19.78
C ILE A 12 -6.82 10.55 -19.83
N ILE A 13 -6.21 11.61 -20.38
CA ILE A 13 -6.87 12.89 -20.64
C ILE A 13 -8.09 12.70 -21.54
N ALA A 14 -7.97 11.92 -22.63
CA ALA A 14 -9.10 11.64 -23.52
C ALA A 14 -10.23 10.91 -22.80
N LEU A 15 -9.92 9.87 -22.01
CA LEU A 15 -10.91 9.11 -21.24
C LEU A 15 -11.61 9.99 -20.18
N LEU A 16 -10.89 10.89 -19.51
CA LEU A 16 -11.49 11.87 -18.60
C LEU A 16 -12.34 12.90 -19.37
N GLY A 17 -11.93 13.28 -20.59
CA GLY A 17 -12.72 14.07 -21.52
C GLY A 17 -14.08 13.43 -21.84
N GLU A 18 -14.11 12.11 -22.04
CA GLU A 18 -15.34 11.34 -22.25
C GLU A 18 -16.27 11.33 -21.02
N GLN A 19 -15.71 11.41 -19.80
CA GLN A 19 -16.49 11.62 -18.56
C GLN A 19 -16.97 13.07 -18.38
N GLY A 20 -16.60 13.95 -19.31
CA GLY A 20 -17.01 15.35 -19.34
C GLY A 20 -16.11 16.30 -18.55
N PHE A 21 -14.84 15.96 -18.38
CA PHE A 21 -13.82 16.89 -17.90
C PHE A 21 -13.08 17.51 -19.10
N PRO A 22 -13.40 18.73 -19.52
CA PRO A 22 -12.77 19.33 -20.68
C PRO A 22 -11.28 19.55 -20.43
N HIS A 23 -10.46 19.22 -21.42
CA HIS A 23 -9.01 19.35 -21.35
C HIS A 23 -8.56 20.77 -21.71
N LEU A 24 -7.68 21.32 -20.88
CA LEU A 24 -6.98 22.59 -21.09
C LEU A 24 -5.47 22.37 -20.90
N THR A 25 -4.67 23.21 -21.55
CA THR A 25 -3.22 23.22 -21.33
C THR A 25 -2.84 24.27 -20.31
N GLY A 26 -1.76 24.08 -19.56
CA GLY A 26 -1.29 25.06 -18.58
C GLY A 26 -1.03 26.44 -19.19
N ALA A 27 -0.59 26.48 -20.46
CA ALA A 27 -0.37 27.73 -21.21
C ALA A 27 -1.66 28.52 -21.50
N SER A 28 -2.84 27.87 -21.48
CA SER A 28 -4.12 28.54 -21.67
C SER A 28 -4.74 29.08 -20.37
N ILE A 29 -4.11 28.84 -19.22
CA ILE A 29 -4.59 29.31 -17.92
C ILE A 29 -3.86 30.61 -17.55
N GLU A 30 -4.60 31.71 -17.48
CA GLU A 30 -4.09 32.99 -17.00
C GLU A 30 -4.10 33.02 -15.46
N ARG A 31 -2.92 32.99 -14.83
CA ARG A 31 -2.74 33.14 -13.38
C ARG A 31 -1.33 33.61 -13.03
N ALA A 32 -1.12 34.06 -11.80
CA ALA A 32 0.23 34.26 -11.28
C ALA A 32 0.97 32.91 -11.14
N PRO A 33 2.29 32.83 -11.37
CA PRO A 33 3.04 31.56 -11.40
C PRO A 33 2.99 30.76 -10.09
N ASP A 34 2.89 31.45 -8.95
CA ASP A 34 2.80 30.88 -7.61
C ASP A 34 1.37 30.53 -7.17
N ASP A 35 0.36 31.13 -7.84
CA ASP A 35 -1.05 30.86 -7.55
C ASP A 35 -1.47 29.48 -8.06
N VAL A 36 -2.32 28.79 -7.32
CA VAL A 36 -2.81 27.45 -7.69
C VAL A 36 -4.30 27.44 -8.00
N LEU A 37 -5.02 28.53 -7.73
CA LEU A 37 -6.44 28.67 -8.02
C LEU A 37 -6.65 29.26 -9.42
N ILE A 38 -7.71 28.81 -10.10
CA ILE A 38 -8.23 29.50 -11.29
C ILE A 38 -9.33 30.44 -10.81
N GLU A 39 -8.92 31.60 -10.30
CA GLU A 39 -9.84 32.52 -9.64
C GLU A 39 -11.00 32.97 -10.55
N ALA A 40 -10.76 33.10 -11.86
CA ALA A 40 -11.81 33.45 -12.83
C ALA A 40 -12.97 32.44 -12.84
N ASP A 41 -12.67 31.14 -12.76
CA ASP A 41 -13.70 30.10 -12.69
C ASP A 41 -14.45 30.13 -11.37
N LEU A 42 -13.73 30.35 -10.26
CA LEU A 42 -14.34 30.44 -8.94
C LEU A 42 -15.26 31.67 -8.82
N ARG A 43 -14.82 32.83 -9.33
CA ARG A 43 -15.64 34.05 -9.43
C ARG A 43 -16.91 33.80 -10.24
N ALA A 44 -16.77 33.19 -11.42
CA ALA A 44 -17.89 32.89 -12.30
C ALA A 44 -18.90 31.95 -11.64
N PHE A 45 -18.41 30.89 -10.98
CA PHE A 45 -19.26 29.95 -10.24
C PHE A 45 -20.02 30.65 -9.10
N LEU A 46 -19.32 31.39 -8.22
CA LEU A 46 -19.94 32.07 -7.08
C LEU A 46 -20.96 33.12 -7.53
N HIS A 47 -20.64 33.89 -8.57
CA HIS A 47 -21.55 34.89 -9.14
C HIS A 47 -22.85 34.25 -9.65
N VAL A 48 -22.76 33.14 -10.40
CA VAL A 48 -23.94 32.45 -10.92
C VAL A 48 -24.73 31.77 -9.80
N ARG A 49 -24.06 31.08 -8.87
CA ARG A 49 -24.69 30.31 -7.80
C ARG A 49 -25.47 31.17 -6.80
N TYR A 50 -24.99 32.40 -6.56
CA TYR A 50 -25.53 33.33 -5.56
C TYR A 50 -26.11 34.61 -6.17
N SER A 51 -26.40 34.63 -7.47
CA SER A 51 -27.00 35.78 -8.16
C SER A 51 -28.34 36.18 -7.52
N ASP A 52 -29.19 35.20 -7.24
CA ASP A 52 -30.54 35.40 -6.66
C ASP A 52 -30.47 35.92 -5.22
N ALA A 53 -29.35 35.67 -4.55
CA ALA A 53 -29.08 36.14 -3.20
C ALA A 53 -28.38 37.51 -3.16
N GLY A 54 -28.13 38.11 -4.34
CA GLY A 54 -27.56 39.44 -4.50
C GLY A 54 -26.11 39.55 -4.01
N MET A 55 -25.30 38.49 -4.14
CA MET A 55 -23.90 38.49 -3.70
C MET A 55 -23.07 39.51 -4.50
N THR A 56 -22.31 40.38 -3.80
CA THR A 56 -21.51 41.44 -4.45
C THR A 56 -20.16 40.93 -4.94
N ALA A 57 -19.51 41.67 -5.84
CA ALA A 57 -18.15 41.34 -6.29
C ALA A 57 -17.13 41.36 -5.15
N ASN A 58 -17.25 42.30 -4.20
CA ASN A 58 -16.37 42.37 -3.03
C ASN A 58 -16.58 41.18 -2.08
N GLU A 59 -17.82 40.72 -1.93
CA GLU A 59 -18.14 39.50 -1.16
C GLU A 59 -17.50 38.26 -1.80
N ILE A 60 -17.47 38.18 -3.14
CA ILE A 60 -16.74 37.14 -3.88
C ILE A 60 -15.24 37.22 -3.63
N GLU A 61 -14.63 38.42 -3.74
CA GLU A 61 -13.20 38.59 -3.44
C GLU A 61 -12.87 38.23 -1.99
N SER A 62 -13.78 38.51 -1.05
CA SER A 62 -13.63 38.13 0.36
C SER A 62 -13.61 36.61 0.56
N VAL A 63 -14.40 35.87 -0.21
CA VAL A 63 -14.37 34.39 -0.24
C VAL A 63 -13.04 33.90 -0.79
N ILE A 64 -12.56 34.46 -1.90
CA ILE A 64 -11.28 34.08 -2.52
C ILE A 64 -10.11 34.39 -1.57
N ALA A 65 -10.09 35.58 -0.98
CA ALA A 65 -9.08 35.99 -0.01
C ALA A 65 -9.07 35.06 1.22
N ARG A 66 -10.24 34.62 1.68
CA ARG A 66 -10.34 33.64 2.77
C ARG A 66 -9.72 32.28 2.41
N LEU A 67 -9.88 31.82 1.17
CA LEU A 67 -9.22 30.59 0.68
C LEU A 67 -7.70 30.78 0.58
N LYS A 68 -7.25 31.91 0.02
CA LYS A 68 -5.80 32.24 -0.09
C LYS A 68 -5.14 32.47 1.26
N GLY A 69 -5.91 32.78 2.29
CA GLY A 69 -5.42 32.91 3.67
C GLY A 69 -4.99 31.59 4.31
N LEU A 70 -5.29 30.43 3.70
CA LEU A 70 -4.83 29.13 4.19
C LEU A 70 -3.33 28.96 3.94
N SER A 71 -2.56 28.81 5.02
CA SER A 71 -1.09 28.74 4.95
C SER A 71 -0.61 27.36 4.47
N SER A 72 0.31 27.36 3.50
CA SER A 72 1.03 26.14 3.08
C SER A 72 2.07 25.67 4.12
N GLY A 73 2.42 26.50 5.10
CA GLY A 73 3.34 26.15 6.18
C GLY A 73 2.74 25.17 7.20
N ASP A 74 1.43 25.22 7.42
CA ASP A 74 0.67 24.22 8.19
C ASP A 74 -0.24 23.43 7.25
N LEU A 75 0.40 22.70 6.33
CA LEU A 75 -0.28 22.05 5.21
C LEU A 75 -1.41 21.13 5.64
N TYR A 76 -1.23 20.37 6.74
CA TYR A 76 -2.24 19.43 7.21
C TYR A 76 -3.49 20.14 7.72
N GLU A 77 -3.36 21.12 8.62
CA GLU A 77 -4.52 21.84 9.16
C GLU A 77 -5.20 22.72 8.11
N SER A 78 -4.43 23.33 7.20
CA SER A 78 -4.97 24.04 6.05
C SER A 78 -5.77 23.13 5.11
N ASN A 79 -5.24 21.94 4.78
CA ASN A 79 -5.96 20.98 3.94
C ASN A 79 -7.21 20.42 4.63
N LYS A 80 -7.13 20.14 5.94
CA LYS A 80 -8.27 19.72 6.76
C LYS A 80 -9.36 20.78 6.79
N THR A 81 -8.98 22.04 6.98
CA THR A 81 -9.91 23.18 7.00
C THR A 81 -10.54 23.38 5.62
N PHE A 82 -9.75 23.33 4.56
CA PHE A 82 -10.26 23.41 3.20
C PHE A 82 -11.23 22.28 2.86
N CYS A 83 -10.86 21.02 3.11
CA CYS A 83 -11.74 19.89 2.80
C CYS A 83 -13.05 19.96 3.60
N ARG A 84 -13.01 20.49 4.82
CA ARG A 84 -14.23 20.78 5.59
C ARG A 84 -15.07 21.87 4.93
N TRP A 85 -14.48 22.97 4.46
CA TRP A 85 -15.20 24.01 3.73
C TRP A 85 -15.74 23.51 2.39
N LEU A 86 -15.02 22.60 1.72
CA LEU A 86 -15.47 21.95 0.50
C LEU A 86 -16.70 21.10 0.77
N ALA A 87 -16.69 20.28 1.82
CA ALA A 87 -17.76 19.35 2.18
C ALA A 87 -18.99 20.02 2.82
N ASP A 88 -18.77 20.95 3.74
CA ASP A 88 -19.83 21.55 4.56
C ASP A 88 -20.14 23.01 4.21
N GLY A 89 -19.33 23.66 3.38
CA GLY A 89 -19.41 25.10 3.20
C GLY A 89 -18.97 25.90 4.42
N PHE A 90 -19.20 27.21 4.36
CA PHE A 90 -19.01 28.11 5.49
C PHE A 90 -19.88 29.35 5.39
N LEU A 91 -20.08 30.02 6.52
CA LEU A 91 -20.84 31.25 6.58
C LEU A 91 -19.98 32.47 6.19
N LEU A 92 -20.51 33.28 5.29
CA LEU A 92 -20.01 34.58 4.86
C LEU A 92 -20.91 35.68 5.43
N LYS A 93 -20.30 36.58 6.19
CA LYS A 93 -20.98 37.78 6.68
C LYS A 93 -21.15 38.78 5.55
N ARG A 94 -22.37 39.29 5.36
CA ARG A 94 -22.67 40.26 4.29
C ARG A 94 -22.02 41.61 4.58
N GLU A 95 -21.71 42.34 3.51
CA GLU A 95 -21.29 43.75 3.62
C GLU A 95 -22.41 44.63 4.18
N ASP A 96 -23.65 44.35 3.79
CA ASP A 96 -24.86 44.97 4.36
C ASP A 96 -25.37 44.15 5.55
N PRO A 97 -25.24 44.65 6.79
CA PRO A 97 -25.70 43.94 7.99
C PRO A 97 -27.21 43.72 8.04
N ALA A 98 -28.00 44.40 7.21
CA ALA A 98 -29.44 44.18 7.10
C ALA A 98 -29.79 42.91 6.32
N GLN A 99 -28.85 42.40 5.50
CA GLN A 99 -29.03 41.18 4.73
C GLN A 99 -28.63 39.94 5.54
N LYS A 100 -29.28 38.81 5.26
CA LYS A 100 -28.91 37.54 5.92
C LYS A 100 -27.55 37.07 5.39
N ASP A 101 -26.72 36.60 6.32
CA ASP A 101 -25.46 35.93 6.03
C ASP A 101 -25.66 34.79 5.02
N LEU A 102 -24.70 34.64 4.09
CA LEU A 102 -24.75 33.60 3.07
C LEU A 102 -23.98 32.37 3.52
N HIS A 103 -24.57 31.21 3.26
CA HIS A 103 -23.87 29.94 3.39
C HIS A 103 -23.20 29.59 2.06
N ILE A 104 -21.88 29.73 2.01
CA ILE A 104 -21.07 29.54 0.82
C ILE A 104 -20.70 28.06 0.67
N GLN A 105 -21.07 27.47 -0.45
CA GLN A 105 -20.63 26.17 -0.93
C GLN A 105 -19.60 26.39 -2.04
N LEU A 106 -18.55 25.58 -2.05
CA LEU A 106 -17.44 25.70 -3.01
C LEU A 106 -17.69 24.92 -4.31
N PHE A 107 -18.69 24.04 -4.31
CA PHE A 107 -19.20 23.39 -5.51
C PHE A 107 -20.70 23.12 -5.37
N ASP A 108 -21.36 22.94 -6.50
CA ASP A 108 -22.77 22.60 -6.58
C ASP A 108 -22.96 21.10 -6.32
N ASP A 109 -23.59 20.80 -5.19
CA ASP A 109 -23.90 19.45 -4.71
C ASP A 109 -25.38 19.07 -4.93
N THR A 110 -26.10 19.82 -5.76
CA THR A 110 -27.50 19.53 -6.05
C THR A 110 -27.68 18.22 -6.81
N GLY A 111 -28.71 17.46 -6.43
CA GLY A 111 -29.05 16.18 -7.06
C GLY A 111 -28.25 14.96 -6.57
N LEU A 112 -27.20 15.14 -5.76
CA LEU A 112 -26.38 14.02 -5.26
C LEU A 112 -27.15 13.04 -4.35
N GLU A 113 -28.24 13.47 -3.72
CA GLU A 113 -29.06 12.56 -2.90
C GLU A 113 -29.84 11.53 -3.73
N ALA A 114 -29.95 11.71 -5.05
CA ALA A 114 -30.62 10.76 -5.94
C ALA A 114 -29.69 9.66 -6.48
N LEU A 115 -28.39 9.67 -6.16
CA LEU A 115 -27.35 8.89 -6.85
C LEU A 115 -27.39 7.36 -6.73
N GLY A 116 -28.35 6.78 -6.03
CA GLY A 116 -28.56 5.32 -5.97
C GLY A 116 -30.04 4.93 -5.97
N ALA A 117 -30.95 5.87 -6.25
CA ALA A 117 -32.37 5.61 -6.48
C ALA A 117 -32.71 5.45 -7.96
N ARG A 118 -31.76 5.70 -8.88
CA ARG A 118 -31.93 5.50 -10.31
C ARG A 118 -31.78 4.00 -10.61
N PRO A 119 -32.81 3.30 -11.11
CA PRO A 119 -32.57 2.01 -11.74
C PRO A 119 -31.74 2.29 -12.99
N GLU A 120 -30.45 1.94 -12.97
CA GLU A 120 -29.62 2.02 -14.17
C GLU A 120 -30.12 0.95 -15.14
N ALA A 121 -30.49 1.38 -16.35
CA ALA A 121 -31.00 0.50 -17.40
C ALA A 121 -29.98 -0.60 -17.72
N GLU A 122 -30.49 -1.79 -18.06
CA GLU A 122 -29.70 -2.93 -18.53
C GLU A 122 -28.62 -2.52 -19.54
N PRO A 123 -27.46 -3.18 -19.55
CA PRO A 123 -26.35 -2.83 -20.43
C PRO A 123 -26.74 -3.03 -21.89
N LEU A 124 -27.22 -1.96 -22.54
CA LEU A 124 -27.51 -1.97 -23.97
C LEU A 124 -26.20 -1.95 -24.76
N LEU A 125 -25.93 -3.09 -25.39
CA LEU A 125 -25.13 -3.16 -26.62
C LEU A 125 -25.52 -2.04 -27.58
N GLN A 126 -24.53 -1.21 -27.95
CA GLN A 126 -24.42 -0.36 -29.15
C GLN A 126 -25.73 0.21 -29.74
N VAL A 127 -25.86 1.55 -29.74
CA VAL A 127 -25.88 2.45 -30.91
C VAL A 127 -26.19 3.86 -30.39
N ALA A 128 -25.54 4.86 -30.97
CA ALA A 128 -25.70 6.28 -30.68
C ALA A 128 -27.16 6.71 -30.51
N GLU A 129 -27.53 7.20 -29.33
CA GLU A 129 -28.51 8.30 -29.15
C GLU A 129 -28.62 8.74 -27.68
N SER A 130 -28.49 10.06 -27.48
CA SER A 130 -28.80 10.90 -26.31
C SER A 130 -27.91 10.79 -25.05
N PRO A 131 -27.20 11.88 -24.66
CA PRO A 131 -26.45 11.91 -23.40
C PRO A 131 -27.40 11.87 -22.20
N ASN A 132 -27.02 11.07 -21.20
CA ASN A 132 -27.71 10.95 -19.91
C ASN A 132 -28.13 12.33 -19.38
N ALA A 133 -29.40 12.49 -19.01
CA ALA A 133 -29.89 13.69 -18.36
C ALA A 133 -29.33 13.76 -16.93
N TYR A 134 -28.18 14.41 -16.78
CA TYR A 134 -27.61 14.79 -15.48
C TYR A 134 -28.60 15.67 -14.70
N SER A 135 -28.47 15.72 -13.37
CA SER A 135 -29.02 16.86 -12.63
C SER A 135 -28.44 18.15 -13.22
N VAL A 136 -29.08 19.30 -13.04
CA VAL A 136 -28.53 20.58 -13.48
C VAL A 136 -27.25 20.84 -12.70
N ASP A 137 -26.12 20.38 -13.22
CA ASP A 137 -24.79 20.53 -12.65
C ASP A 137 -24.21 21.87 -13.10
N ALA A 138 -24.19 22.84 -12.18
CA ALA A 138 -23.67 24.17 -12.45
C ALA A 138 -22.15 24.28 -12.27
N ASN A 139 -21.45 23.18 -12.00
CA ASN A 139 -20.00 23.20 -11.80
C ASN A 139 -19.23 23.38 -13.11
N ARG A 140 -18.11 24.09 -13.01
CA ARG A 140 -17.12 24.24 -14.08
C ARG A 140 -15.99 23.25 -13.84
N TYR A 141 -15.76 22.36 -14.80
CA TYR A 141 -14.70 21.38 -14.74
C TYR A 141 -13.58 21.77 -15.70
N ALA A 142 -12.33 21.52 -15.31
CA ALA A 142 -11.19 21.67 -16.21
C ALA A 142 -10.09 20.66 -15.83
N LEU A 143 -9.70 19.82 -16.77
CA LEU A 143 -8.51 18.97 -16.63
C LEU A 143 -7.33 19.70 -17.27
N VAL A 144 -6.39 20.16 -16.44
CA VAL A 144 -5.26 20.97 -16.88
C VAL A 144 -3.98 20.13 -16.83
N ASN A 145 -3.28 20.00 -17.96
CA ASN A 145 -1.97 19.37 -18.02
C ASN A 145 -0.86 20.40 -18.27
N GLN A 146 0.41 20.04 -18.01
CA GLN A 146 1.57 20.90 -18.26
C GLN A 146 1.49 22.27 -17.57
N LEU A 147 0.94 22.30 -16.35
CA LEU A 147 0.80 23.53 -15.56
C LEU A 147 2.01 23.74 -14.64
N ALA A 148 2.87 24.71 -14.96
CA ALA A 148 4.03 25.06 -14.13
C ALA A 148 3.63 25.87 -12.90
N ILE A 149 3.95 25.37 -11.71
CA ILE A 149 3.67 26.03 -10.43
C ILE A 149 4.99 26.39 -9.76
N GLU A 150 5.19 27.68 -9.49
CA GLU A 150 6.37 28.18 -8.81
C GLU A 150 6.24 28.02 -7.29
N GLY A 151 7.10 27.18 -6.71
CA GLY A 151 7.26 27.04 -5.28
C GLY A 151 8.26 28.03 -4.70
N LYS A 152 8.51 27.96 -3.38
CA LYS A 152 9.51 28.83 -2.73
C LYS A 152 10.93 28.59 -3.24
N GLU A 153 11.28 27.34 -3.53
CA GLU A 153 12.65 26.93 -3.89
C GLU A 153 12.75 26.31 -5.29
N SER A 154 11.64 25.77 -5.82
CA SER A 154 11.66 25.12 -7.12
C SER A 154 10.30 25.18 -7.81
N THR A 155 10.33 25.14 -9.14
CA THR A 155 9.13 25.04 -9.97
C THR A 155 8.85 23.57 -10.26
N ARG A 156 7.57 23.18 -10.17
CA ARG A 156 7.12 21.83 -10.50
C ARG A 156 5.98 21.86 -11.51
N ILE A 157 5.94 20.84 -12.34
CA ILE A 157 4.89 20.62 -13.35
C ILE A 157 4.29 19.25 -13.04
N PRO A 158 3.13 19.19 -12.35
CA PRO A 158 2.36 17.97 -12.22
C PRO A 158 1.83 17.54 -13.60
N ASP A 159 1.67 16.24 -13.82
CA ASP A 159 1.26 15.72 -15.13
C ASP A 159 -0.15 16.17 -15.50
N ALA A 160 -1.12 16.04 -14.59
CA ALA A 160 -2.45 16.64 -14.75
C ALA A 160 -3.07 17.05 -13.41
N ILE A 161 -3.94 18.05 -13.45
CA ILE A 161 -4.70 18.55 -12.31
C ILE A 161 -6.16 18.71 -12.73
N LEU A 162 -7.08 18.09 -12.01
CA LEU A 162 -8.52 18.31 -12.19
C LEU A 162 -8.99 19.44 -11.28
N TYR A 163 -9.50 20.48 -11.93
CA TYR A 163 -10.12 21.64 -11.32
C TYR A 163 -11.64 21.51 -11.32
N ILE A 164 -12.26 21.86 -10.19
CA ILE A 164 -13.71 22.07 -10.07
C ILE A 164 -13.92 23.49 -9.54
N ASN A 165 -14.62 24.32 -10.31
CA ASN A 165 -14.83 25.75 -10.04
C ASN A 165 -13.52 26.50 -9.74
N GLY A 166 -12.44 26.13 -10.42
CA GLY A 166 -11.11 26.72 -10.23
C GLY A 166 -10.35 26.26 -8.97
N LEU A 167 -10.83 25.24 -8.25
CA LEU A 167 -10.13 24.61 -7.13
C LEU A 167 -9.37 23.35 -7.60
N PRO A 168 -8.05 23.18 -7.33
CA PRO A 168 -7.28 22.02 -7.78
C PRO A 168 -7.49 20.79 -6.87
N LEU A 169 -8.58 20.06 -7.09
CA LEU A 169 -9.03 19.01 -6.17
C LEU A 169 -8.35 17.65 -6.39
N VAL A 170 -7.96 17.31 -7.61
CA VAL A 170 -7.29 16.02 -7.90
C VAL A 170 -5.98 16.27 -8.65
N VAL A 171 -4.91 15.67 -8.18
CA VAL A 171 -3.59 15.75 -8.81
C VAL A 171 -3.18 14.37 -9.29
N PHE A 172 -2.79 14.28 -10.56
CA PHE A 172 -2.39 13.06 -11.24
C PHE A 172 -0.89 13.05 -11.48
N GLU A 173 -0.28 11.90 -11.26
CA GLU A 173 1.10 11.60 -11.64
C GLU A 173 1.13 10.29 -12.43
N PHE A 174 1.64 10.34 -13.64
CA PHE A 174 1.74 9.23 -14.57
C PHE A 174 3.16 8.69 -14.63
N LYS A 175 3.33 7.45 -15.08
CA LYS A 175 4.63 6.83 -15.37
C LYS A 175 4.53 5.99 -16.64
N SER A 176 5.67 5.66 -17.25
CA SER A 176 5.68 4.87 -18.48
C SER A 176 5.24 3.41 -18.26
N ALA A 177 4.27 2.95 -19.06
CA ALA A 177 3.79 1.57 -19.08
C ALA A 177 4.83 0.52 -19.55
N ILE A 178 5.90 0.95 -20.24
CA ILE A 178 6.86 0.04 -20.93
C ILE A 178 8.20 -0.06 -20.17
N GLY A 179 8.44 0.77 -19.17
CA GLY A 179 9.69 0.81 -18.40
C GLY A 179 9.75 -0.20 -17.26
N GLU A 180 10.02 -1.48 -17.53
CA GLU A 180 10.02 -2.57 -16.53
C GLU A 180 11.02 -2.42 -15.37
N HIS A 181 12.00 -1.50 -15.45
CA HIS A 181 13.15 -1.46 -14.53
C HIS A 181 13.51 -0.09 -13.93
N GLN A 182 12.87 1.03 -14.32
CA GLN A 182 13.23 2.38 -13.84
C GLN A 182 12.05 3.27 -13.41
N THR A 183 10.80 2.95 -13.76
CA THR A 183 9.62 3.81 -13.51
C THR A 183 8.50 3.01 -12.87
N SER A 184 8.58 2.81 -11.56
CA SER A 184 7.47 2.20 -10.81
C SER A 184 6.45 3.27 -10.40
N ILE A 185 5.17 2.89 -10.24
CA ILE A 185 4.14 3.75 -9.63
C ILE A 185 4.52 4.21 -8.19
N TYR A 186 5.47 3.54 -7.54
CA TYR A 186 6.04 4.00 -6.27
C TYR A 186 6.85 5.31 -6.42
N GLU A 187 7.53 5.51 -7.56
CA GLU A 187 8.20 6.78 -7.85
C GLU A 187 7.20 7.92 -8.00
N ALA A 188 6.04 7.66 -8.64
CA ALA A 188 4.95 8.62 -8.75
C ALA A 188 4.40 9.00 -7.36
N TRP A 189 4.21 8.01 -6.48
CA TRP A 189 3.85 8.27 -5.10
C TRP A 189 4.88 9.16 -4.38
N LYS A 190 6.19 8.86 -4.47
CA LYS A 190 7.25 9.72 -3.91
C LYS A 190 7.25 11.13 -4.53
N GLN A 191 6.89 11.24 -5.80
CA GLN A 191 6.76 12.51 -6.51
C GLN A 191 5.71 13.39 -5.83
N LEU A 192 4.51 12.86 -5.60
CA LEU A 192 3.42 13.58 -4.95
C LEU A 192 3.70 13.84 -3.47
N THR A 193 4.01 12.79 -2.69
CA THR A 193 4.00 12.84 -1.22
C THR A 193 5.28 13.38 -0.60
N VAL A 194 6.40 13.36 -1.33
CA VAL A 194 7.69 13.85 -0.84
C VAL A 194 8.15 15.09 -1.61
N ARG A 195 8.29 14.99 -2.95
CA ARG A 195 8.88 16.06 -3.76
C ARG A 195 7.93 17.24 -3.90
N TYR A 196 6.73 17.04 -4.46
CA TYR A 196 5.78 18.13 -4.66
C TYR A 196 5.23 18.67 -3.33
N ARG A 197 5.06 17.80 -2.32
CA ARG A 197 4.72 18.25 -0.96
C ARG A 197 5.74 19.23 -0.39
N ARG A 198 7.03 19.06 -0.67
CA ARG A 198 8.10 19.97 -0.24
C ARG A 198 8.17 21.22 -1.12
N ASP A 199 8.09 21.02 -2.43
CA ASP A 199 8.44 22.05 -3.42
C ASP A 199 7.27 22.99 -3.72
N ILE A 200 6.05 22.45 -3.88
CA ILE A 200 4.82 23.20 -4.17
C ILE A 200 3.68 22.88 -3.16
N PRO A 201 3.92 23.06 -1.84
CA PRO A 201 2.92 22.73 -0.81
C PRO A 201 1.61 23.50 -0.96
N GLN A 202 1.63 24.68 -1.59
CA GLN A 202 0.43 25.50 -1.80
C GLN A 202 -0.63 24.79 -2.67
N LEU A 203 -0.23 23.95 -3.62
CA LEU A 203 -1.17 23.13 -4.42
C LEU A 203 -1.96 22.18 -3.51
N PHE A 204 -1.28 21.61 -2.53
CA PHE A 204 -1.84 20.59 -1.65
C PHE A 204 -2.67 21.15 -0.51
N VAL A 205 -2.74 22.47 -0.34
CA VAL A 205 -3.73 23.09 0.55
C VAL A 205 -5.14 22.74 0.07
N PHE A 206 -5.37 22.73 -1.24
CA PHE A 206 -6.68 22.50 -1.85
C PHE A 206 -6.88 21.06 -2.38
N ASN A 207 -5.87 20.20 -2.29
CA ASN A 207 -5.93 18.85 -2.81
C ASN A 207 -6.89 17.97 -2.01
N ALA A 208 -7.83 17.31 -2.69
CA ALA A 208 -8.68 16.28 -2.13
C ALA A 208 -8.08 14.87 -2.33
N LEU A 209 -7.69 14.55 -3.56
CA LEU A 209 -7.26 13.20 -3.99
C LEU A 209 -5.94 13.24 -4.78
N CYS A 210 -5.13 12.19 -4.63
CA CYS A 210 -3.93 11.95 -5.41
C CYS A 210 -4.11 10.68 -6.23
N VAL A 211 -3.82 10.73 -7.54
CA VAL A 211 -3.87 9.58 -8.44
C VAL A 211 -2.49 9.29 -8.99
N ILE A 212 -2.09 8.02 -8.94
CA ILE A 212 -0.87 7.51 -9.53
C ILE A 212 -1.21 6.45 -10.57
N SER A 213 -0.63 6.52 -11.77
CA SER A 213 -0.88 5.51 -12.80
C SER A 213 0.31 5.25 -13.72
N ASP A 214 0.56 3.99 -14.07
CA ASP A 214 1.43 3.60 -15.20
C ASP A 214 0.62 3.06 -16.40
N GLY A 215 -0.71 3.22 -16.36
CA GLY A 215 -1.67 2.68 -17.33
C GLY A 215 -2.18 1.29 -16.98
N VAL A 216 -1.32 0.42 -16.43
CA VAL A 216 -1.71 -0.94 -16.00
C VAL A 216 -2.13 -0.93 -14.53
N ASN A 217 -1.39 -0.23 -13.70
CA ASN A 217 -1.63 -0.05 -12.28
C ASN A 217 -2.08 1.39 -12.05
N SER A 218 -3.34 1.57 -11.69
CA SER A 218 -3.90 2.88 -11.36
C SER A 218 -4.42 2.87 -9.93
N ARG A 219 -3.94 3.78 -9.10
CA ARG A 219 -4.31 3.85 -7.68
C ARG A 219 -4.65 5.27 -7.25
N VAL A 220 -5.61 5.39 -6.35
CA VAL A 220 -6.01 6.64 -5.70
C VAL A 220 -5.69 6.56 -4.21
N GLY A 221 -5.28 7.69 -3.65
CA GLY A 221 -4.99 7.81 -2.23
C GLY A 221 -4.99 9.26 -1.77
N SER A 222 -4.59 9.47 -0.52
CA SER A 222 -4.44 10.79 0.08
C SER A 222 -2.98 11.18 0.14
N LEU A 223 -2.69 12.49 0.12
CA LEU A 223 -1.31 13.00 0.22
C LEU A 223 -0.57 12.52 1.49
N PHE A 224 -1.31 12.32 2.58
CA PHE A 224 -0.77 11.94 3.88
C PHE A 224 -0.71 10.43 4.07
N ALA A 225 -1.16 9.65 3.09
CA ALA A 225 -1.20 8.20 3.17
C ALA A 225 0.13 7.57 2.72
N ALA A 226 0.57 6.52 3.44
CA ALA A 226 1.64 5.65 2.98
C ALA A 226 1.22 4.90 1.70
N TYR A 227 2.20 4.40 0.96
CA TYR A 227 2.00 3.77 -0.35
C TYR A 227 1.03 2.58 -0.32
N GLU A 228 1.02 1.82 0.77
CA GLU A 228 0.15 0.65 0.99
C GLU A 228 -1.34 1.00 1.10
N PHE A 229 -1.65 2.29 1.29
CA PHE A 229 -3.02 2.81 1.38
C PHE A 229 -3.49 3.51 0.10
N PHE A 230 -2.72 3.42 -0.99
CA PHE A 230 -3.18 3.76 -2.33
C PHE A 230 -3.83 2.53 -2.95
N TYR A 231 -5.12 2.62 -3.31
CA TYR A 231 -5.92 1.49 -3.79
C TYR A 231 -6.45 1.74 -5.20
N SER A 232 -6.66 0.66 -5.95
CA SER A 232 -7.36 0.70 -7.23
C SER A 232 -8.87 0.84 -7.02
N TRP A 233 -9.55 1.47 -7.96
CA TRP A 233 -11.01 1.53 -8.01
C TRP A 233 -11.50 0.58 -9.10
N ARG A 234 -12.03 -0.60 -8.72
CA ARG A 234 -12.26 -1.73 -9.65
C ARG A 234 -13.68 -1.89 -10.18
N LYS A 235 -14.66 -1.20 -9.60
CA LYS A 235 -16.08 -1.29 -9.98
C LYS A 235 -16.58 0.04 -10.53
N VAL A 236 -17.53 0.02 -11.48
CA VAL A 236 -18.13 1.23 -12.05
C VAL A 236 -19.42 1.55 -11.32
N THR A 237 -20.28 0.56 -11.17
CA THR A 237 -21.63 0.67 -10.58
C THR A 237 -21.71 0.01 -9.20
N GLY A 238 -20.84 -0.96 -8.91
CA GLY A 238 -20.83 -1.70 -7.65
C GLY A 238 -21.66 -2.98 -7.70
N ASP A 239 -22.36 -3.26 -8.79
CA ASP A 239 -23.18 -4.46 -9.00
C ASP A 239 -22.48 -5.51 -9.88
N GLU A 240 -21.29 -5.21 -10.39
CA GLU A 240 -20.53 -6.12 -11.22
C GLU A 240 -20.06 -7.35 -10.42
N SER A 241 -20.27 -8.54 -11.00
CA SER A 241 -19.90 -9.83 -10.41
C SER A 241 -18.41 -10.20 -10.59
N ALA A 242 -17.66 -9.43 -11.40
CA ALA A 242 -16.26 -9.68 -11.70
C ALA A 242 -15.46 -8.38 -11.61
N ASP A 243 -14.39 -8.41 -10.81
CA ASP A 243 -13.48 -7.29 -10.66
C ASP A 243 -12.61 -7.10 -11.91
N LYS A 244 -12.39 -5.84 -12.28
CA LYS A 244 -11.53 -5.45 -13.40
C LYS A 244 -10.08 -5.30 -12.95
N ASP A 245 -9.12 -5.85 -13.70
CA ASP A 245 -7.67 -5.77 -13.38
C ASP A 245 -6.86 -5.16 -14.54
N GLY A 246 -5.64 -4.71 -14.25
CA GLY A 246 -4.76 -4.09 -15.24
C GLY A 246 -5.40 -2.85 -15.89
N ILE A 247 -5.36 -2.77 -17.21
CA ILE A 247 -5.93 -1.64 -17.99
C ILE A 247 -7.45 -1.50 -17.73
N ASP A 248 -8.17 -2.59 -17.47
CA ASP A 248 -9.60 -2.52 -17.17
C ASP A 248 -9.85 -1.83 -15.82
N SER A 249 -8.88 -1.87 -14.89
CA SER A 249 -8.95 -1.14 -13.62
C SER A 249 -8.82 0.38 -13.80
N LEU A 250 -8.05 0.85 -14.79
CA LEU A 250 -7.99 2.27 -15.15
C LEU A 250 -9.35 2.74 -15.70
N HIS A 251 -9.94 1.96 -16.60
CA HIS A 251 -11.28 2.28 -17.14
C HIS A 251 -12.34 2.25 -16.05
N ALA A 252 -12.29 1.26 -15.14
CA ALA A 252 -13.18 1.18 -13.99
C ALA A 252 -13.03 2.39 -13.06
N MET A 253 -11.81 2.85 -12.80
CA MET A 253 -11.57 4.05 -12.01
C MET A 253 -12.15 5.30 -12.68
N ILE A 254 -11.93 5.46 -13.99
CA ILE A 254 -12.41 6.62 -14.73
C ILE A 254 -13.95 6.64 -14.80
N GLN A 255 -14.58 5.51 -15.16
CA GLN A 255 -16.05 5.43 -15.26
C GLN A 255 -16.74 5.36 -13.88
N GLY A 256 -16.05 4.84 -12.87
CA GLY A 256 -16.55 4.69 -11.51
C GLY A 256 -16.30 5.94 -10.67
N LEU A 257 -15.06 6.15 -10.22
CA LEU A 257 -14.71 7.27 -9.33
C LEU A 257 -14.85 8.63 -10.01
N PHE A 258 -14.47 8.74 -11.29
CA PHE A 258 -14.50 9.99 -12.04
C PHE A 258 -15.81 10.23 -12.80
N ASP A 259 -16.86 9.47 -12.52
CA ASP A 259 -18.21 9.96 -12.81
C ASP A 259 -18.45 11.27 -12.02
N ARG A 260 -18.96 12.33 -12.66
CA ARG A 260 -19.05 13.68 -12.05
C ARG A 260 -19.88 13.68 -10.78
N ASP A 261 -20.93 12.89 -10.78
CA ASP A 261 -21.88 12.73 -9.70
C ASP A 261 -21.24 11.98 -8.52
N ARG A 262 -20.58 10.84 -8.80
CA ARG A 262 -19.86 10.06 -7.78
C ARG A 262 -18.65 10.80 -7.22
N LEU A 263 -17.86 11.48 -8.05
CA LEU A 263 -16.71 12.27 -7.60
C LEU A 263 -17.16 13.38 -6.65
N ARG A 264 -18.20 14.14 -7.00
CA ARG A 264 -18.76 15.17 -6.13
C ARG A 264 -19.25 14.61 -4.80
N LEU A 265 -19.90 13.45 -4.83
CA LEU A 265 -20.34 12.78 -3.60
C LEU A 265 -19.15 12.31 -2.75
N VAL A 266 -18.08 11.79 -3.37
CA VAL A 266 -16.85 11.42 -2.66
C VAL A 266 -16.21 12.64 -1.98
N LEU A 267 -16.11 13.76 -2.69
CA LEU A 267 -15.57 15.01 -2.17
C LEU A 267 -16.40 15.57 -1.00
N ARG A 268 -17.73 15.42 -1.04
CA ARG A 268 -18.64 15.91 0.00
C ARG A 268 -18.61 15.05 1.26
N ASP A 269 -18.71 13.73 1.11
CA ASP A 269 -19.07 12.85 2.23
C ASP A 269 -18.05 11.76 2.52
N PHE A 270 -17.04 11.52 1.68
CA PHE A 270 -16.17 10.34 1.81
C PHE A 270 -14.68 10.65 2.07
N ILE A 271 -14.38 11.87 2.50
CA ILE A 271 -13.05 12.28 2.96
C ILE A 271 -13.15 12.64 4.44
N PHE A 272 -12.51 11.84 5.29
CA PHE A 272 -12.52 11.99 6.74
C PHE A 272 -11.16 12.46 7.27
N PHE A 273 -11.20 13.52 8.08
CA PHE A 273 -10.10 13.97 8.92
C PHE A 273 -10.48 13.78 10.39
N PRO A 274 -9.65 13.10 11.20
CA PRO A 274 -9.87 13.02 12.63
C PRO A 274 -9.81 14.41 13.30
N ASP A 275 -10.69 14.66 14.26
CA ASP A 275 -10.75 15.93 15.00
C ASP A 275 -9.40 16.21 15.69
N LYS A 276 -8.79 15.17 16.26
CA LYS A 276 -7.42 15.15 16.80
C LYS A 276 -6.64 14.02 16.14
N SER A 277 -5.48 14.32 15.53
CA SER A 277 -4.58 13.30 15.01
C SER A 277 -3.12 13.64 15.35
N PRO A 278 -2.36 12.72 15.97
CA PRO A 278 -0.92 12.90 16.19
C PRO A 278 -0.09 12.63 14.93
N GLN A 279 -0.67 12.08 13.86
CA GLN A 279 0.04 11.57 12.68
C GLN A 279 -0.40 12.22 11.36
N GLN A 280 -1.15 13.33 11.40
CA GLN A 280 -1.65 14.03 10.21
C GLN A 280 -2.48 13.11 9.28
N GLU A 281 -3.45 12.39 9.84
CA GLU A 281 -4.22 11.38 9.10
C GLU A 281 -5.33 11.99 8.22
N LYS A 282 -5.36 11.57 6.94
CA LYS A 282 -6.45 11.85 5.99
C LYS A 282 -6.93 10.55 5.38
N ILE A 283 -8.18 10.19 5.64
CA ILE A 283 -8.79 8.92 5.23
C ILE A 283 -9.75 9.18 4.07
N VAL A 284 -9.47 8.56 2.93
CA VAL A 284 -10.34 8.56 1.74
C VAL A 284 -11.02 7.21 1.65
N CYS A 285 -12.31 7.17 1.28
CA CYS A 285 -13.02 5.90 1.15
C CYS A 285 -12.41 5.01 0.07
N ARG A 286 -12.59 3.70 0.26
CA ARG A 286 -12.39 2.69 -0.78
C ARG A 286 -13.71 2.47 -1.53
N TYR A 287 -13.64 1.99 -2.77
CA TYR A 287 -14.85 1.74 -3.57
C TYR A 287 -15.89 0.85 -2.84
N PRO A 288 -15.56 -0.26 -2.13
CA PRO A 288 -16.59 -1.04 -1.43
C PRO A 288 -17.26 -0.25 -0.31
N GLN A 289 -16.54 0.66 0.35
CA GLN A 289 -17.10 1.51 1.40
C GLN A 289 -18.06 2.56 0.83
N PHE A 290 -17.74 3.09 -0.36
CA PHE A 290 -18.59 4.02 -1.08
C PHE A 290 -19.91 3.36 -1.52
N TYR A 291 -19.84 2.24 -2.24
CA TYR A 291 -21.05 1.56 -2.74
C TYR A 291 -21.91 1.04 -1.58
N ALA A 292 -21.31 0.40 -0.57
CA ALA A 292 -22.05 -0.09 0.60
C ALA A 292 -22.77 1.04 1.34
N ALA A 293 -22.10 2.15 1.63
CA ALA A 293 -22.73 3.27 2.34
C ALA A 293 -23.86 3.90 1.52
N ASN A 294 -23.70 3.99 0.20
CA ASN A 294 -24.72 4.55 -0.69
C ASN A 294 -25.94 3.64 -0.81
N LYS A 295 -25.73 2.34 -1.06
CA LYS A 295 -26.82 1.36 -1.16
C LYS A 295 -27.58 1.24 0.17
N LEU A 296 -26.86 1.19 1.30
CA LEU A 296 -27.49 1.20 2.63
C LEU A 296 -28.27 2.48 2.89
N TYR A 297 -27.77 3.65 2.51
CA TYR A 297 -28.48 4.92 2.65
C TYR A 297 -29.86 4.89 1.96
N HIS A 298 -29.93 4.37 0.73
CA HIS A 298 -31.19 4.23 -0.01
C HIS A 298 -32.09 3.14 0.56
N SER A 299 -31.52 2.01 0.99
CA SER A 299 -32.25 0.94 1.65
C SER A 299 -32.92 1.41 2.95
N ILE A 300 -32.19 2.17 3.79
CA ILE A 300 -32.72 2.78 5.02
C ILE A 300 -33.84 3.77 4.68
N MET A 301 -33.69 4.57 3.63
CA MET A 301 -34.72 5.53 3.20
C MET A 301 -36.01 4.81 2.79
N ALA A 302 -35.91 3.69 2.07
CA ALA A 302 -37.06 2.88 1.65
C ALA A 302 -37.71 2.12 2.82
N ALA A 303 -36.89 1.61 3.76
CA ALA A 303 -37.33 0.83 4.90
C ALA A 303 -37.92 1.66 6.05
N GLN A 304 -37.72 2.99 6.04
CA GLN A 304 -38.15 3.85 7.14
C GLN A 304 -39.66 3.80 7.38
N ARG A 305 -40.05 3.56 8.64
CA ARG A 305 -41.45 3.63 9.07
C ARG A 305 -41.97 5.08 9.07
N PRO A 306 -43.27 5.30 8.78
CA PRO A 306 -44.36 4.32 8.75
C PRO A 306 -44.57 3.62 7.39
N LYS A 307 -43.80 3.96 6.34
CA LYS A 307 -44.03 3.44 4.99
C LYS A 307 -43.33 2.10 4.74
N GLY A 308 -42.12 1.93 5.26
CA GLY A 308 -41.37 0.67 5.18
C GLY A 308 -41.58 -0.25 6.37
N ASP A 309 -40.85 -1.37 6.39
CA ASP A 309 -40.94 -2.42 7.40
C ASP A 309 -39.98 -2.24 8.59
N GLY A 310 -39.05 -1.28 8.51
CA GLY A 310 -38.00 -1.02 9.49
C GLY A 310 -36.72 -1.85 9.27
N LYS A 311 -36.62 -2.64 8.20
CA LYS A 311 -35.44 -3.46 7.86
C LYS A 311 -34.54 -2.72 6.86
N GLY A 312 -33.57 -1.99 7.38
CA GLY A 312 -32.67 -1.14 6.58
C GLY A 312 -31.62 -1.92 5.76
N GLY A 313 -31.48 -3.22 5.99
CA GLY A 313 -30.62 -4.13 5.24
C GLY A 313 -29.35 -4.55 5.99
N THR A 314 -28.66 -5.54 5.43
CA THR A 314 -27.41 -6.09 5.96
C THR A 314 -26.26 -5.80 5.01
N TYR A 315 -25.12 -5.33 5.51
CA TYR A 315 -23.86 -5.27 4.76
C TYR A 315 -22.95 -6.43 5.15
N PHE A 316 -22.57 -7.21 4.14
CA PHE A 316 -21.64 -8.31 4.29
C PHE A 316 -20.23 -7.85 3.88
N GLY A 317 -19.42 -7.42 4.84
CA GLY A 317 -18.06 -6.94 4.58
C GLY A 317 -17.00 -7.87 5.18
N ALA A 318 -16.00 -8.24 4.38
CA ALA A 318 -14.87 -9.06 4.82
C ALA A 318 -14.24 -8.52 6.11
N THR A 319 -13.80 -9.43 6.98
CA THR A 319 -13.20 -9.03 8.25
C THR A 319 -11.91 -8.26 7.98
N GLY A 320 -11.93 -6.98 8.33
CA GLY A 320 -10.81 -6.08 8.15
C GLY A 320 -10.85 -5.19 6.91
N CYS A 321 -11.93 -5.21 6.13
CA CYS A 321 -12.13 -4.29 5.00
C CYS A 321 -12.39 -2.82 5.41
N GLY A 322 -12.61 -2.56 6.70
CA GLY A 322 -12.88 -1.22 7.25
C GLY A 322 -14.36 -0.92 7.49
N LYS A 323 -15.16 -1.90 7.93
CA LYS A 323 -16.59 -1.75 8.27
C LYS A 323 -16.90 -0.54 9.16
N SER A 324 -16.05 -0.27 10.15
CA SER A 324 -16.18 0.87 11.05
C SER A 324 -16.14 2.22 10.30
N TYR A 325 -15.30 2.34 9.26
CA TYR A 325 -15.31 3.52 8.39
C TYR A 325 -16.56 3.58 7.52
N THR A 326 -17.04 2.45 6.98
CA THR A 326 -18.32 2.40 6.25
C THR A 326 -19.48 2.90 7.11
N MET A 327 -19.55 2.48 8.39
CA MET A 327 -20.56 2.99 9.34
C MET A 327 -20.42 4.50 9.56
N GLN A 328 -19.19 5.01 9.63
CA GLN A 328 -18.94 6.43 9.82
C GLN A 328 -19.35 7.26 8.59
N PHE A 329 -19.03 6.79 7.38
CA PHE A 329 -19.49 7.40 6.12
C PHE A 329 -21.02 7.37 6.00
N LEU A 330 -21.65 6.25 6.36
CA LEU A 330 -23.11 6.12 6.41
C LEU A 330 -23.72 7.08 7.44
N ALA A 331 -23.16 7.16 8.65
CA ALA A 331 -23.64 8.06 9.70
C ALA A 331 -23.56 9.53 9.26
N ARG A 332 -22.45 9.94 8.63
CA ARG A 332 -22.28 11.26 8.01
C ARG A 332 -23.41 11.55 7.02
N ARG A 333 -23.67 10.64 6.07
CA ARG A 333 -24.73 10.80 5.07
C ARG A 333 -26.12 10.90 5.70
N LEU A 334 -26.43 10.02 6.65
CA LEU A 334 -27.72 10.04 7.36
C LEU A 334 -27.93 11.34 8.13
N MET A 335 -26.90 11.83 8.82
CA MET A 335 -26.97 13.06 9.63
C MET A 335 -27.16 14.32 8.79
N LYS A 336 -26.52 14.38 7.61
CA LYS A 336 -26.57 15.53 6.70
C LYS A 336 -27.72 15.50 5.71
N SER A 337 -28.43 14.38 5.60
CA SER A 337 -29.57 14.27 4.72
C SER A 337 -30.79 15.00 5.26
N LEU A 338 -31.40 15.79 4.38
CA LEU A 338 -32.69 16.45 4.65
C LEU A 338 -33.84 15.43 4.77
N ALA A 339 -33.74 14.28 4.08
CA ALA A 339 -34.80 13.25 4.09
C ALA A 339 -34.96 12.58 5.46
N PHE A 340 -33.89 12.53 6.26
CA PHE A 340 -33.89 11.89 7.57
C PHE A 340 -34.07 12.88 8.75
N GLU A 341 -34.22 14.17 8.47
CA GLU A 341 -34.44 15.24 9.48
C GLU A 341 -33.42 15.19 10.64
N SER A 342 -32.14 14.93 10.31
CA SER A 342 -31.08 14.66 11.28
C SER A 342 -31.48 13.54 12.26
N PRO A 343 -31.41 12.28 11.85
CA PRO A 343 -31.92 11.14 12.61
C PRO A 343 -31.10 10.94 13.88
N THR A 344 -31.68 10.27 14.88
CA THR A 344 -30.90 9.77 16.02
C THR A 344 -30.29 8.42 15.64
N ILE A 345 -28.96 8.30 15.76
CA ILE A 345 -28.24 7.06 15.42
C ILE A 345 -27.86 6.33 16.71
N VAL A 346 -28.18 5.04 16.79
CA VAL A 346 -27.79 4.16 17.90
C VAL A 346 -26.85 3.09 17.35
N LEU A 347 -25.57 3.19 17.71
CA LEU A 347 -24.53 2.20 17.36
C LEU A 347 -24.48 1.13 18.43
N ILE A 348 -24.65 -0.12 18.03
CA ILE A 348 -24.75 -1.27 18.92
C ILE A 348 -23.58 -2.21 18.66
N THR A 349 -22.87 -2.58 19.72
CA THR A 349 -21.74 -3.52 19.65
C THR A 349 -21.96 -4.70 20.61
N ASP A 350 -21.48 -5.89 20.24
CA ASP A 350 -21.61 -7.09 21.09
C ASP A 350 -20.62 -7.07 22.28
N ARG A 351 -19.44 -6.46 22.13
CA ARG A 351 -18.33 -6.56 23.10
C ARG A 351 -17.80 -5.19 23.52
N THR A 352 -17.43 -5.06 24.80
CA THR A 352 -16.89 -3.83 25.41
C THR A 352 -15.61 -3.33 24.75
N ASP A 353 -14.72 -4.22 24.30
CA ASP A 353 -13.44 -3.80 23.69
C ASP A 353 -13.63 -3.22 22.28
N LEU A 354 -14.65 -3.71 21.55
CA LEU A 354 -15.05 -3.20 20.25
C LEU A 354 -15.76 -1.85 20.39
N ASP A 355 -16.59 -1.72 21.44
CA ASP A 355 -17.23 -0.47 21.85
C ASP A 355 -16.18 0.63 22.11
N ASP A 356 -15.10 0.32 22.82
CA ASP A 356 -14.00 1.24 23.12
C ASP A 356 -13.34 1.82 21.85
N GLN A 357 -13.12 0.98 20.83
CA GLN A 357 -12.47 1.39 19.57
C GLN A 357 -13.43 2.22 18.71
N LEU A 358 -14.65 1.74 18.52
CA LEU A 358 -15.68 2.45 17.76
C LEU A 358 -16.03 3.77 18.43
N SER A 359 -16.15 3.80 19.76
CA SER A 359 -16.42 5.03 20.53
C SER A 359 -15.32 6.05 20.36
N ARG A 360 -14.04 5.64 20.40
CA ARG A 360 -12.93 6.57 20.13
C ARG A 360 -12.96 7.10 18.71
N GLN A 361 -13.24 6.25 17.72
CA GLN A 361 -13.33 6.65 16.32
C GLN A 361 -14.45 7.67 16.08
N PHE A 362 -15.68 7.37 16.54
CA PHE A 362 -16.83 8.24 16.38
C PHE A 362 -16.71 9.53 17.21
N THR A 363 -16.18 9.46 18.42
CA THR A 363 -15.96 10.65 19.27
C THR A 363 -14.91 11.58 18.65
N ASN A 364 -13.94 11.04 17.91
CA ASN A 364 -12.94 11.80 17.16
C ASN A 364 -13.42 12.24 15.76
N ALA A 365 -14.72 12.10 15.49
CA ALA A 365 -15.36 12.42 14.22
C ALA A 365 -16.58 13.35 14.37
N ARG A 366 -16.66 14.10 15.48
CA ARG A 366 -17.79 15.02 15.75
C ARG A 366 -17.88 16.10 14.69
N GLY A 367 -16.74 16.70 14.34
CA GLY A 367 -16.68 17.73 13.31
C GLY A 367 -17.12 17.21 11.94
N TYR A 368 -16.68 16.00 11.59
CA TYR A 368 -16.99 15.36 10.32
C TYR A 368 -18.45 14.90 10.21
N ILE A 369 -18.97 14.17 11.20
CA ILE A 369 -20.38 13.72 11.22
C ILE A 369 -21.32 14.93 11.29
N GLY A 370 -20.89 16.02 11.93
CA GLY A 370 -21.64 17.27 12.02
C GLY A 370 -22.56 17.36 13.24
N ASP A 371 -22.31 16.56 14.28
CA ASP A 371 -23.04 16.60 15.55
C ASP A 371 -22.07 16.48 16.73
N ASN A 372 -22.20 17.37 17.71
CA ASN A 372 -21.38 17.37 18.91
C ASN A 372 -21.85 16.33 19.95
N THR A 373 -23.08 15.82 19.80
CA THR A 373 -23.71 14.82 20.67
C THR A 373 -23.33 13.41 20.23
N ILE A 374 -22.04 13.09 20.28
CA ILE A 374 -21.54 11.73 20.13
C ILE A 374 -21.09 11.25 21.50
N VAL A 375 -21.87 10.32 22.08
CA VAL A 375 -21.79 9.96 23.50
C VAL A 375 -21.80 8.43 23.66
N GLU A 376 -20.89 7.94 24.51
CA GLU A 376 -20.90 6.57 25.00
C GLU A 376 -21.94 6.43 26.11
N VAL A 377 -22.84 5.46 25.96
CA VAL A 377 -23.97 5.25 26.85
C VAL A 377 -23.55 4.33 27.99
N GLU A 378 -23.51 4.85 29.22
CA GLU A 378 -23.13 4.05 30.40
C GLU A 378 -24.17 3.00 30.81
N SER A 379 -25.47 3.31 30.66
CA SER A 379 -26.58 2.44 31.08
C SER A 379 -27.84 2.65 30.24
N ARG A 380 -28.80 1.73 30.34
CA ARG A 380 -30.12 1.88 29.69
C ARG A 380 -30.88 3.12 30.17
N ALA A 381 -30.79 3.42 31.46
CA ALA A 381 -31.41 4.60 32.05
C ALA A 381 -30.82 5.89 31.43
N HIS A 382 -29.50 5.92 31.28
CA HIS A 382 -28.82 7.03 30.60
C HIS A 382 -29.25 7.16 29.13
N LEU A 383 -29.41 6.05 28.39
CA LEU A 383 -29.95 6.10 27.01
C LEU A 383 -31.37 6.68 26.98
N ARG A 384 -32.23 6.29 27.93
CA ARG A 384 -33.59 6.83 28.03
C ARG A 384 -33.58 8.33 28.27
N GLU A 385 -32.73 8.81 29.17
CA GLU A 385 -32.57 10.25 29.43
C GLU A 385 -32.08 11.00 28.20
N LEU A 386 -31.11 10.44 27.46
CA LEU A 386 -30.58 11.06 26.24
C LEU A 386 -31.60 11.11 25.08
N LEU A 387 -32.52 10.15 25.04
CA LEU A 387 -33.61 10.09 24.05
C LEU A 387 -34.86 10.88 24.48
N ALA A 388 -35.08 11.04 25.78
CA ALA A 388 -36.23 11.76 26.33
C ALA A 388 -36.24 13.22 25.87
N GLY A 389 -37.35 13.68 25.30
CA GLY A 389 -37.52 15.06 24.83
C GLY A 389 -36.70 15.44 23.59
N ARG A 390 -35.87 14.53 23.04
CA ARG A 390 -35.07 14.76 21.84
C ARG A 390 -35.92 14.61 20.58
N ARG A 391 -35.86 15.61 19.68
CA ARG A 391 -36.60 15.62 18.41
C ARG A 391 -35.75 15.18 17.20
N SER A 392 -34.45 15.44 17.23
CA SER A 392 -33.49 15.11 16.17
C SER A 392 -32.06 15.06 16.73
N GLY A 393 -31.15 14.49 15.95
CA GLY A 393 -29.72 14.43 16.16
C GLY A 393 -29.26 13.41 17.22
N GLY A 394 -27.95 13.36 17.39
CA GLY A 394 -27.26 12.50 18.36
C GLY A 394 -26.85 11.14 17.82
N VAL A 395 -25.62 10.75 18.17
CA VAL A 395 -25.06 9.42 17.92
C VAL A 395 -24.71 8.79 19.27
N PHE A 396 -25.34 7.66 19.57
CA PHE A 396 -25.21 6.99 20.86
C PHE A 396 -24.53 5.63 20.67
N LEU A 397 -23.39 5.44 21.31
CA LEU A 397 -22.64 4.18 21.28
C LEU A 397 -22.96 3.36 22.51
N THR A 398 -23.31 2.09 22.33
CA THR A 398 -23.77 1.25 23.42
C THR A 398 -23.52 -0.23 23.13
N THR A 399 -23.40 -1.00 24.21
CA THR A 399 -23.24 -2.45 24.11
C THR A 399 -24.57 -3.16 24.21
N ILE A 400 -24.63 -4.34 23.63
CA ILE A 400 -25.82 -5.19 23.61
C ILE A 400 -26.36 -5.52 25.01
N HIS A 401 -25.47 -5.76 25.97
CA HIS A 401 -25.81 -6.16 27.34
C HIS A 401 -26.65 -5.11 28.08
N LYS A 402 -26.57 -3.84 27.67
CA LYS A 402 -27.32 -2.74 28.27
C LYS A 402 -28.81 -2.77 27.89
N PHE A 403 -29.24 -3.56 26.90
CA PHE A 403 -30.65 -3.63 26.49
C PHE A 403 -31.43 -4.82 27.06
N THR A 404 -30.77 -5.78 27.71
CA THR A 404 -31.42 -7.01 28.21
C THR A 404 -32.09 -6.87 29.57
N GLU A 405 -32.02 -5.70 30.20
CA GLU A 405 -32.50 -5.46 31.57
C GLU A 405 -34.03 -5.37 31.67
N ASP A 406 -34.70 -4.76 30.68
CA ASP A 406 -36.15 -4.51 30.65
C ASP A 406 -36.63 -4.12 29.22
N THR A 407 -37.94 -4.22 28.95
CA THR A 407 -38.62 -3.92 27.67
C THR A 407 -39.33 -2.57 27.63
N GLN A 408 -39.20 -1.69 28.64
CA GLN A 408 -39.83 -0.37 28.62
C GLN A 408 -39.45 0.43 27.37
N LEU A 409 -40.45 1.07 26.78
CA LEU A 409 -40.32 1.95 25.62
C LEU A 409 -39.28 3.05 25.86
N LEU A 410 -38.36 3.24 24.91
CA LEU A 410 -37.38 4.33 24.93
C LEU A 410 -37.87 5.50 24.07
N THR A 411 -38.36 5.22 22.86
CA THR A 411 -38.98 6.23 21.99
C THR A 411 -39.84 5.58 20.91
N GLU A 412 -40.88 6.30 20.46
CA GLU A 412 -41.74 5.90 19.33
C GLU A 412 -41.35 6.60 18.02
N ARG A 413 -40.28 7.41 18.03
CA ARG A 413 -39.81 8.14 16.85
C ARG A 413 -39.37 7.19 15.74
N SER A 414 -39.71 7.54 14.50
CA SER A 414 -39.27 6.82 13.30
C SER A 414 -37.98 7.35 12.68
N ASN A 415 -37.54 8.57 13.06
CA ASN A 415 -36.23 9.11 12.70
C ASN A 415 -35.13 8.60 13.66
N VAL A 416 -35.11 7.28 13.89
CA VAL A 416 -34.10 6.58 14.69
C VAL A 416 -33.53 5.43 13.85
N VAL A 417 -32.21 5.41 13.68
CA VAL A 417 -31.50 4.37 12.93
C VAL A 417 -30.59 3.61 13.89
N CYS A 418 -30.78 2.30 13.99
CA CYS A 418 -29.98 1.40 14.80
C CYS A 418 -29.00 0.66 13.88
N ILE A 419 -27.69 0.82 14.11
CA ILE A 419 -26.65 0.14 13.35
C ILE A 419 -25.95 -0.83 14.29
N SER A 420 -25.95 -2.12 13.96
CA SER A 420 -25.29 -3.15 14.75
C SER A 420 -23.99 -3.62 14.08
N ASP A 421 -22.88 -3.61 14.82
CA ASP A 421 -21.62 -4.24 14.41
C ASP A 421 -21.55 -5.71 14.84
N GLU A 422 -20.93 -6.54 14.00
CA GLU A 422 -20.83 -8.00 14.16
C GLU A 422 -22.18 -8.64 14.51
N ALA A 423 -23.20 -8.38 13.67
CA ALA A 423 -24.55 -8.89 13.84
C ALA A 423 -24.61 -10.44 13.73
N HIS A 424 -24.34 -11.13 14.84
CA HIS A 424 -24.33 -12.59 14.97
C HIS A 424 -25.32 -13.11 16.02
N ARG A 425 -25.45 -14.44 16.10
CA ARG A 425 -26.45 -15.21 16.87
C ARG A 425 -26.65 -14.77 18.34
N SER A 426 -25.65 -14.22 19.03
CA SER A 426 -25.81 -13.66 20.39
C SER A 426 -26.88 -12.55 20.45
N GLN A 427 -27.03 -11.81 19.35
CA GLN A 427 -27.99 -10.72 19.20
C GLN A 427 -29.39 -11.19 18.77
N ILE A 428 -29.55 -12.42 18.28
CA ILE A 428 -30.77 -12.85 17.58
C ILE A 428 -31.36 -14.13 18.18
N ASN A 429 -31.07 -14.47 19.44
CA ASN A 429 -31.81 -15.55 20.09
C ASN A 429 -33.30 -15.18 20.12
N LEU A 430 -34.09 -15.64 19.15
CA LEU A 430 -35.54 -15.44 19.11
C LEU A 430 -36.23 -16.37 20.13
N ASP A 431 -35.50 -17.35 20.64
CA ASP A 431 -36.00 -18.38 21.54
C ASP A 431 -36.24 -17.86 22.96
N GLN A 432 -37.42 -18.22 23.49
CA GLN A 432 -37.85 -17.92 24.84
C GLN A 432 -37.13 -18.83 25.84
N LYS A 433 -36.12 -18.32 26.54
CA LYS A 433 -35.50 -19.03 27.66
C LYS A 433 -36.38 -18.94 28.90
N VAL A 434 -36.89 -20.07 29.36
CA VAL A 434 -37.63 -20.15 30.61
C VAL A 434 -36.64 -20.46 31.74
N GLN A 435 -36.29 -19.46 32.55
CA GLN A 435 -35.52 -19.67 33.77
C GLN A 435 -36.47 -19.81 34.96
N ILE A 436 -36.44 -20.98 35.59
CA ILE A 436 -37.12 -21.21 36.87
C ILE A 436 -36.19 -20.71 37.97
N THR A 437 -36.57 -19.63 38.64
CA THR A 437 -35.87 -19.14 39.85
C THR A 437 -36.71 -19.44 41.08
N GLU A 438 -36.13 -19.34 42.28
CA GLU A 438 -36.84 -19.57 43.56
C GLU A 438 -38.07 -18.66 43.77
N GLN A 439 -38.20 -17.60 42.98
CA GLN A 439 -39.31 -16.63 43.03
C GLN A 439 -40.34 -16.79 41.89
N GLY A 440 -40.21 -17.81 41.02
CA GLY A 440 -41.17 -18.12 39.96
C GLY A 440 -40.54 -18.36 38.58
N VAL A 441 -41.39 -18.43 37.55
CA VAL A 441 -40.98 -18.69 36.16
C VAL A 441 -40.63 -17.36 35.46
N ARG A 442 -39.34 -17.08 35.25
CA ARG A 442 -38.87 -15.90 34.50
C ARG A 442 -38.67 -16.28 33.03
N LYS A 443 -39.50 -15.72 32.16
CA LYS A 443 -39.37 -15.84 30.70
C LYS A 443 -38.39 -14.78 30.20
N ALA A 444 -37.21 -15.18 29.75
CA ALA A 444 -36.24 -14.34 29.07
C ALA A 444 -36.40 -14.51 27.56
N PHE A 445 -36.69 -13.42 26.86
CA PHE A 445 -36.65 -13.39 25.39
C PHE A 445 -35.19 -13.18 24.94
N GLY A 446 -34.85 -13.20 23.66
CA GLY A 446 -33.53 -12.69 23.25
C GLY A 446 -33.59 -11.31 22.61
N PHE A 447 -32.40 -10.83 22.24
CA PHE A 447 -32.11 -9.40 22.18
C PHE A 447 -32.94 -8.64 21.15
N ALA A 448 -33.17 -9.20 19.96
CA ALA A 448 -34.05 -8.60 18.95
C ALA A 448 -35.43 -8.24 19.51
N PHE A 449 -35.99 -9.07 20.40
CA PHE A 449 -37.28 -8.80 21.05
C PHE A 449 -37.22 -7.57 21.96
N TYR A 450 -36.18 -7.44 22.79
CA TYR A 450 -35.99 -6.27 23.66
C TYR A 450 -35.78 -5.01 22.85
N LEU A 451 -34.96 -5.08 21.79
CA LEU A 451 -34.63 -3.95 20.94
C LEU A 451 -35.86 -3.44 20.16
N HIS A 452 -36.63 -4.33 19.53
CA HIS A 452 -37.86 -3.98 18.80
C HIS A 452 -38.96 -3.45 19.72
N ARG A 453 -39.08 -3.96 20.95
CA ARG A 453 -40.02 -3.37 21.92
C ARG A 453 -39.59 -2.01 22.44
N SER A 454 -38.28 -1.78 22.57
CA SER A 454 -37.74 -0.52 23.08
C SER A 454 -37.82 0.60 22.06
N LEU A 455 -37.64 0.28 20.77
CA LEU A 455 -37.52 1.22 19.65
C LEU A 455 -38.42 0.79 18.47
N PRO A 456 -39.75 0.67 18.66
CA PRO A 456 -40.64 -0.02 17.70
C PRO A 456 -40.69 0.57 16.29
N ASN A 457 -40.34 1.84 16.12
CA ASN A 457 -40.39 2.52 14.82
C ASN A 457 -39.01 2.81 14.23
N ALA A 458 -37.92 2.31 14.84
CA ALA A 458 -36.57 2.48 14.33
C ALA A 458 -36.31 1.64 13.06
N THR A 459 -35.31 2.06 12.28
CA THR A 459 -34.79 1.30 11.14
C THR A 459 -33.51 0.58 11.57
N TYR A 460 -33.40 -0.71 11.28
CA TYR A 460 -32.30 -1.57 11.74
C TYR A 460 -31.37 -1.94 10.60
N VAL A 461 -30.07 -1.77 10.81
CA VAL A 461 -29.01 -2.05 9.84
C VAL A 461 -27.97 -2.97 10.48
N GLY A 462 -27.63 -4.05 9.78
CA GLY A 462 -26.64 -5.03 10.26
C GLY A 462 -25.33 -4.93 9.50
N PHE A 463 -24.21 -4.87 10.21
CA PHE A 463 -22.87 -5.07 9.63
C PHE A 463 -22.32 -6.39 10.13
N THR A 464 -21.84 -7.23 9.22
CA THR A 464 -21.36 -8.56 9.58
C THR A 464 -20.26 -9.05 8.65
N GLY A 465 -19.29 -9.77 9.23
CA GLY A 465 -18.30 -10.52 8.46
C GLY A 465 -18.76 -11.92 8.10
N THR A 466 -19.90 -12.39 8.62
CA THR A 466 -20.48 -13.71 8.32
C THR A 466 -22.00 -13.68 8.52
N PRO A 467 -22.79 -13.33 7.49
CA PRO A 467 -24.24 -13.30 7.60
C PRO A 467 -24.78 -14.71 7.84
N ILE A 468 -25.82 -14.81 8.68
CA ILE A 468 -26.59 -16.05 8.92
C ILE A 468 -28.07 -15.72 8.70
N ASP A 469 -28.92 -16.70 8.39
CA ASP A 469 -30.34 -16.48 8.07
C ASP A 469 -31.08 -15.68 9.15
N ALA A 470 -30.82 -15.99 10.43
CA ALA A 470 -31.39 -15.25 11.55
C ALA A 470 -31.05 -13.74 11.52
N THR A 471 -29.88 -13.34 11.00
CA THR A 471 -29.49 -11.93 10.86
C THR A 471 -30.38 -11.23 9.83
N LEU A 472 -30.71 -11.90 8.74
CA LEU A 472 -31.55 -11.35 7.67
C LEU A 472 -33.00 -11.12 8.13
N ASP A 473 -33.49 -11.95 9.05
CA ASP A 473 -34.84 -11.79 9.62
C ASP A 473 -35.01 -10.47 10.39
N VAL A 474 -33.97 -10.00 11.06
CA VAL A 474 -33.99 -8.79 11.89
C VAL A 474 -33.62 -7.55 11.08
N PHE A 475 -32.55 -7.63 10.31
CA PHE A 475 -31.95 -6.46 9.65
C PHE A 475 -32.40 -6.30 8.20
N GLY A 476 -32.89 -7.36 7.54
CA GLY A 476 -33.20 -7.38 6.11
C GLY A 476 -32.12 -8.08 5.28
N GLU A 477 -32.39 -8.24 3.98
CA GLU A 477 -31.50 -8.91 3.01
C GLU A 477 -30.11 -8.24 2.92
N VAL A 478 -29.16 -8.97 2.33
CA VAL A 478 -27.82 -8.42 2.06
C VAL A 478 -27.92 -7.38 0.96
N VAL A 479 -27.74 -6.11 1.31
CA VAL A 479 -27.83 -4.97 0.39
C VAL A 479 -26.58 -4.83 -0.46
N ASP A 480 -25.42 -5.13 0.12
CA ASP A 480 -24.14 -5.12 -0.56
C ASP A 480 -23.19 -6.11 0.11
N SER A 481 -22.31 -6.71 -0.70
CA SER A 481 -21.35 -7.70 -0.24
C SER A 481 -19.95 -7.39 -0.76
N TYR A 482 -18.97 -7.55 0.13
CA TYR A 482 -17.55 -7.44 -0.16
C TYR A 482 -16.80 -8.60 0.50
N THR A 483 -16.36 -9.55 -0.31
CA THR A 483 -15.83 -10.85 0.10
C THR A 483 -14.36 -10.81 0.49
N MET A 484 -13.88 -11.89 1.12
CA MET A 484 -12.46 -12.02 1.48
C MET A 484 -11.57 -12.09 0.24
N SER A 485 -12.03 -12.77 -0.82
CA SER A 485 -11.32 -12.84 -2.09
C SER A 485 -11.14 -11.49 -2.75
N GLU A 486 -12.22 -10.68 -2.86
CA GLU A 486 -12.15 -9.32 -3.39
C GLU A 486 -11.16 -8.48 -2.55
N SER A 487 -11.24 -8.56 -1.22
CA SER A 487 -10.33 -7.87 -0.30
C SER A 487 -8.84 -8.21 -0.48
N VAL A 488 -8.55 -9.47 -0.81
CA VAL A 488 -7.18 -9.93 -1.09
C VAL A 488 -6.71 -9.47 -2.46
N GLN A 489 -7.55 -9.57 -3.49
CA GLN A 489 -7.24 -9.11 -4.85
C GLN A 489 -6.97 -7.61 -4.89
N ASP A 490 -7.73 -6.84 -4.10
CA ASP A 490 -7.55 -5.39 -3.95
C ASP A 490 -6.34 -4.97 -3.10
N GLY A 491 -5.62 -5.92 -2.50
CA GLY A 491 -4.48 -5.62 -1.62
C GLY A 491 -4.88 -4.89 -0.33
N ILE A 492 -6.17 -4.90 0.02
CA ILE A 492 -6.68 -4.37 1.30
C ILE A 492 -6.29 -5.30 2.44
N THR A 493 -6.41 -6.61 2.21
CA THR A 493 -5.95 -7.67 3.11
C THR A 493 -4.90 -8.52 2.43
N VAL A 494 -4.03 -9.15 3.21
CA VAL A 494 -3.07 -10.13 2.71
C VAL A 494 -3.67 -11.53 2.72
N ARG A 495 -3.16 -12.40 1.85
CA ARG A 495 -3.56 -13.81 1.78
C ARG A 495 -3.30 -14.52 3.11
N ILE A 496 -4.15 -15.49 3.43
CA ILE A 496 -3.94 -16.37 4.58
C ILE A 496 -3.41 -17.72 4.06
N VAL A 497 -2.32 -18.18 4.64
CA VAL A 497 -1.74 -19.51 4.38
C VAL A 497 -2.04 -20.40 5.57
N TYR A 498 -2.45 -21.63 5.28
CA TYR A 498 -2.80 -22.61 6.30
C TYR A 498 -1.76 -23.72 6.38
N GLU A 499 -1.31 -24.02 7.60
CA GLU A 499 -0.41 -25.12 7.93
C GLU A 499 -1.04 -26.06 8.96
N GLY A 500 -1.34 -27.29 8.54
CA GLY A 500 -1.83 -28.33 9.44
C GLY A 500 -0.68 -29.07 10.13
N ARG A 501 -0.69 -29.11 11.47
CA ARG A 501 0.31 -29.80 12.32
C ARG A 501 -0.31 -30.76 13.34
N ALA A 502 -1.61 -31.03 13.26
CA ALA A 502 -2.35 -31.90 14.18
C ALA A 502 -1.74 -33.31 14.35
N ALA A 503 -1.25 -33.90 13.26
CA ALA A 503 -0.61 -35.22 13.26
C ALA A 503 0.71 -35.28 14.05
N LYS A 504 1.35 -34.13 14.32
CA LYS A 504 2.60 -34.07 15.09
C LYS A 504 2.37 -34.04 16.59
N VAL A 505 1.24 -33.48 17.01
CA VAL A 505 0.91 -33.25 18.42
C VAL A 505 0.02 -34.37 18.97
N THR A 506 -0.70 -35.09 18.10
CA THR A 506 -1.57 -36.19 18.49
C THR A 506 -0.78 -37.50 18.50
N LEU A 507 -0.57 -38.07 19.69
CA LEU A 507 0.19 -39.31 19.90
C LEU A 507 -0.59 -40.59 19.50
N ASP A 508 -1.89 -40.48 19.17
CA ASP A 508 -2.78 -41.62 18.87
C ASP A 508 -3.86 -41.24 17.82
N ASP A 509 -3.91 -41.98 16.71
CA ASP A 509 -4.90 -41.83 15.61
C ASP A 509 -6.36 -42.03 16.08
N ALA A 510 -6.59 -42.70 17.21
CA ALA A 510 -7.93 -42.86 17.78
C ALA A 510 -8.46 -41.53 18.35
N ARG A 511 -7.62 -40.75 19.03
CA ARG A 511 -8.00 -39.44 19.59
C ARG A 511 -8.28 -38.40 18.50
N LEU A 512 -7.55 -38.45 17.39
CA LEU A 512 -7.83 -37.60 16.22
C LEU A 512 -9.24 -37.87 15.65
N ARG A 513 -9.62 -39.16 15.55
CA ARG A 513 -10.96 -39.58 15.12
C ARG A 513 -12.07 -39.16 16.09
N GLU A 514 -11.81 -39.16 17.41
CA GLU A 514 -12.76 -38.61 18.40
C GLU A 514 -13.00 -37.12 18.19
N ILE A 515 -11.93 -36.35 17.91
CA ILE A 515 -12.02 -34.92 17.58
C ILE A 515 -12.83 -34.72 16.30
N GLU A 516 -12.55 -35.49 15.24
CA GLU A 516 -13.29 -35.44 13.98
C GLU A 516 -14.77 -35.81 14.15
N SER A 517 -15.07 -36.85 14.93
CA SER A 517 -16.44 -37.30 15.25
C SER A 517 -17.20 -36.23 16.02
N TYR A 518 -16.56 -35.58 16.99
CA TYR A 518 -17.15 -34.45 17.72
C TYR A 518 -17.59 -33.33 16.76
N TYR A 519 -16.76 -32.99 15.77
CA TYR A 519 -17.14 -31.98 14.78
C TYR A 519 -18.29 -32.43 13.88
N GLU A 520 -18.35 -33.71 13.49
CA GLU A 520 -19.45 -34.24 12.67
C GLU A 520 -20.77 -34.26 13.43
N GLU A 521 -20.75 -34.64 14.71
CA GLU A 521 -21.92 -34.60 15.59
C GLU A 521 -22.39 -33.16 15.79
N CYS A 522 -21.49 -32.22 16.08
CA CYS A 522 -21.83 -30.80 16.18
C CYS A 522 -22.33 -30.19 14.86
N ALA A 523 -21.83 -30.65 13.72
CA ALA A 523 -22.29 -30.20 12.40
C ALA A 523 -23.70 -30.73 12.08
N LYS A 524 -24.02 -31.97 12.47
CA LYS A 524 -25.34 -32.60 12.29
C LYS A 524 -26.40 -32.09 13.28
N ALA A 525 -25.99 -31.71 14.49
CA ALA A 525 -26.88 -31.33 15.58
C ALA A 525 -27.41 -29.88 15.47
N GLY A 526 -28.13 -29.53 14.40
CA GLY A 526 -28.88 -28.27 14.31
C GLY A 526 -29.56 -27.90 15.64
N SER A 527 -29.48 -26.62 16.00
CA SER A 527 -29.61 -26.12 17.38
C SER A 527 -30.94 -26.40 18.08
N ASN A 528 -30.90 -27.13 19.21
CA ASN A 528 -32.01 -27.29 20.18
C ASN A 528 -31.50 -27.30 21.64
N GLU A 529 -32.36 -26.95 22.61
CA GLU A 529 -31.99 -26.78 24.04
C GLU A 529 -31.50 -28.04 24.78
N HIS A 530 -31.89 -29.25 24.35
CA HIS A 530 -31.33 -30.50 24.88
C HIS A 530 -29.81 -30.68 24.61
N GLN A 531 -29.24 -29.85 23.71
CA GLN A 531 -27.85 -29.96 23.28
C GLN A 531 -26.86 -29.17 24.15
N ILE A 532 -27.31 -28.29 25.07
CA ILE A 532 -26.38 -27.50 25.89
C ILE A 532 -25.68 -28.38 26.95
N GLU A 533 -26.37 -29.38 27.50
CA GLU A 533 -25.75 -30.34 28.43
C GLU A 533 -24.85 -31.35 27.71
N GLU A 534 -25.24 -31.85 26.54
CA GLU A 534 -24.39 -32.71 25.70
C GLU A 534 -23.15 -31.96 25.21
N SER A 535 -23.31 -30.72 24.72
CA SER A 535 -22.18 -29.87 24.32
C SER A 535 -21.22 -29.59 25.48
N LYS A 536 -21.72 -29.43 26.72
CA LYS A 536 -20.84 -29.28 27.90
C LYS A 536 -20.09 -30.55 28.24
N LYS A 537 -20.73 -31.72 28.16
CA LYS A 537 -20.08 -33.02 28.37
C LYS A 537 -19.02 -33.29 27.31
N SER A 538 -19.32 -33.03 26.03
CA SER A 538 -18.37 -33.20 24.93
C SER A 538 -17.20 -32.19 25.01
N MET A 539 -17.43 -30.95 25.46
CA MET A 539 -16.35 -30.00 25.72
C MET A 539 -15.46 -30.41 26.89
N ALA A 540 -16.01 -31.01 27.95
CA ALA A 540 -15.21 -31.54 29.06
C ALA A 540 -14.32 -32.71 28.63
N SER A 541 -14.86 -33.62 27.80
CA SER A 541 -14.09 -34.70 27.18
C SER A 541 -12.99 -34.17 26.26
N MET A 542 -13.30 -33.17 25.42
CA MET A 542 -12.32 -32.52 24.55
C MET A 542 -11.20 -31.82 25.33
N ASN A 543 -11.52 -31.07 26.39
CA ASN A 543 -10.52 -30.42 27.24
C ASN A 543 -9.62 -31.44 27.96
N SER A 544 -10.13 -32.64 28.28
CA SER A 544 -9.30 -33.72 28.83
C SER A 544 -8.28 -34.24 27.81
N ILE A 545 -8.63 -34.28 26.52
CA ILE A 545 -7.74 -34.70 25.45
C ILE A 545 -6.71 -33.61 25.15
N LEU A 546 -7.14 -32.36 25.03
CA LEU A 546 -6.28 -31.22 24.72
C LEU A 546 -5.35 -30.86 25.90
N GLY A 547 -5.82 -31.10 27.13
CA GLY A 547 -5.10 -30.85 28.38
C GLY A 547 -4.18 -31.97 28.85
N ASP A 548 -3.98 -32.99 28.03
CA ASP A 548 -3.03 -34.08 28.31
C ASP A 548 -1.60 -33.51 28.44
N PRO A 549 -0.89 -33.75 29.57
CA PRO A 549 0.44 -33.19 29.80
C PRO A 549 1.48 -33.60 28.75
N ASP A 550 1.41 -34.83 28.23
CA ASP A 550 2.35 -35.31 27.22
C ASP A 550 2.10 -34.60 25.88
N ARG A 551 0.83 -34.42 25.53
CA ARG A 551 0.42 -33.62 24.36
C ARG A 551 0.92 -32.17 24.46
N ILE A 552 0.72 -31.52 25.60
CA ILE A 552 1.14 -30.12 25.82
C ILE A 552 2.66 -29.98 25.73
N ARG A 553 3.42 -30.96 26.23
CA ARG A 553 4.88 -30.96 26.11
C ARG A 553 5.31 -31.01 24.64
N VAL A 554 4.77 -31.95 23.87
CA VAL A 554 5.06 -32.07 22.42
C VAL A 554 4.62 -30.83 21.67
N LEU A 555 3.45 -30.27 21.99
CA LEU A 555 2.95 -29.02 21.44
C LEU A 555 3.89 -27.84 21.71
N ALA A 556 4.41 -27.72 22.94
CA ALA A 556 5.32 -26.65 23.32
C ALA A 556 6.67 -26.78 22.59
N GLU A 557 7.23 -27.99 22.52
CA GLU A 557 8.48 -28.29 21.78
C GLU A 557 8.34 -27.92 20.30
N ASP A 558 7.23 -28.34 19.67
CA ASP A 558 6.96 -28.11 18.26
C ASP A 558 6.63 -26.64 17.93
N PHE A 559 5.96 -25.94 18.85
CA PHE A 559 5.70 -24.49 18.75
C PHE A 559 7.00 -23.68 18.81
N VAL A 560 7.87 -23.94 19.82
CA VAL A 560 9.15 -23.24 19.98
C VAL A 560 10.03 -23.45 18.76
N ALA A 561 10.22 -24.69 18.33
CA ALA A 561 11.08 -25.02 17.19
C ALA A 561 10.59 -24.38 15.88
N HIS A 562 9.27 -24.34 15.66
CA HIS A 562 8.69 -23.72 14.47
C HIS A 562 8.82 -22.19 14.50
N TYR A 563 8.56 -21.56 15.65
CA TYR A 563 8.69 -20.11 15.80
C TYR A 563 10.14 -19.64 15.60
N GLU A 564 11.11 -20.34 16.18
CA GLU A 564 12.54 -20.01 16.02
C GLU A 564 13.02 -20.16 14.58
N ARG A 565 12.66 -21.28 13.91
CA ARG A 565 12.99 -21.49 12.49
C ARG A 565 12.50 -20.34 11.62
N ARG A 566 11.28 -19.86 11.88
CA ARG A 566 10.71 -18.73 11.13
C ARG A 566 11.48 -17.43 11.35
N LEU A 567 11.95 -17.18 12.57
CA LEU A 567 12.79 -16.03 12.89
C LEU A 567 14.16 -16.13 12.19
N GLU A 568 14.83 -17.28 12.28
CA GLU A 568 16.12 -17.54 11.64
C GLU A 568 16.05 -17.33 10.12
N GLU A 569 14.98 -17.81 9.48
CA GLU A 569 14.78 -17.70 8.04
C GLU A 569 14.40 -16.29 7.57
N GLY A 570 14.11 -15.35 8.49
CA GLY A 570 13.64 -14.00 8.14
C GLY A 570 12.24 -13.97 7.52
N SER A 571 11.44 -15.01 7.77
CA SER A 571 10.08 -15.18 7.21
C SER A 571 8.99 -14.47 8.01
N THR A 572 9.34 -13.93 9.19
CA THR A 572 8.47 -13.13 10.06
C THR A 572 8.63 -11.65 9.77
N VAL A 573 7.57 -10.87 10.02
CA VAL A 573 7.58 -9.42 9.78
C VAL A 573 8.20 -8.68 10.97
N CYS A 574 7.70 -8.93 12.17
CA CYS A 574 8.19 -8.35 13.43
C CYS A 574 8.32 -9.41 14.53
N GLY A 575 8.33 -10.69 14.17
CA GLY A 575 8.30 -11.82 15.09
C GLY A 575 6.99 -11.94 15.90
N LYS A 576 5.92 -11.23 15.54
CA LYS A 576 4.70 -11.22 16.34
C LYS A 576 3.82 -12.44 16.05
N ALA A 577 3.54 -13.21 17.09
CA ALA A 577 2.69 -14.38 17.05
C ALA A 577 1.60 -14.37 18.14
N MET A 578 0.45 -14.97 17.83
CA MET A 578 -0.62 -15.18 18.78
C MET A 578 -0.92 -16.68 18.88
N PHE A 579 -1.04 -17.21 20.09
CA PHE A 579 -1.38 -18.60 20.36
C PHE A 579 -2.75 -18.69 21.02
N VAL A 580 -3.71 -19.32 20.35
CA VAL A 580 -5.08 -19.50 20.82
C VAL A 580 -5.22 -20.85 21.48
N SER A 581 -5.31 -20.86 22.80
CA SER A 581 -5.49 -22.07 23.60
C SER A 581 -6.96 -22.32 23.93
N SER A 582 -7.33 -23.58 24.11
CA SER A 582 -8.71 -24.03 24.35
C SER A 582 -9.28 -23.59 25.69
N SER A 583 -8.51 -23.68 26.78
CA SER A 583 -8.93 -23.32 28.13
C SER A 583 -7.86 -22.54 28.89
N ARG A 584 -8.25 -21.94 30.03
CA ARG A 584 -7.33 -21.19 30.91
C ARG A 584 -6.25 -22.10 31.50
N GLU A 585 -6.66 -23.30 31.92
CA GLU A 585 -5.79 -24.30 32.52
C GLU A 585 -4.74 -24.78 31.51
N ILE A 586 -5.17 -25.08 30.27
CA ILE A 586 -4.29 -25.54 29.19
C ILE A 586 -3.32 -24.41 28.79
N ALA A 587 -3.80 -23.18 28.68
CA ALA A 587 -2.96 -22.02 28.41
C ALA A 587 -1.90 -21.80 29.51
N TRP A 588 -2.26 -22.01 30.79
CA TRP A 588 -1.31 -21.94 31.90
C TRP A 588 -0.25 -23.05 31.85
N GLN A 589 -0.67 -24.28 31.54
CA GLN A 589 0.25 -25.41 31.39
C GLN A 589 1.21 -25.20 30.20
N LEU A 590 0.72 -24.74 29.06
CA LEU A 590 1.54 -24.38 27.91
C LEU A 590 2.54 -23.27 28.24
N TYR A 591 2.10 -22.21 28.94
CA TYR A 591 2.99 -21.13 29.38
C TYR A 591 4.14 -21.65 30.25
N LYS A 592 3.85 -22.57 31.18
CA LYS A 592 4.87 -23.22 32.01
C LYS A 592 5.82 -24.09 31.19
N ALA A 593 5.30 -24.87 30.24
CA ALA A 593 6.12 -25.71 29.37
C ALA A 593 7.09 -24.88 28.52
N ILE A 594 6.62 -23.79 27.90
CA ILE A 594 7.47 -22.87 27.13
C ILE A 594 8.54 -22.23 28.03
N LYS A 595 8.19 -21.87 29.27
CA LYS A 595 9.15 -21.31 30.24
C LYS A 595 10.28 -22.26 30.62
N VAL A 596 10.02 -23.57 30.63
CA VAL A 596 11.06 -24.57 30.85
C VAL A 596 11.96 -24.71 29.63
N LEU A 597 11.41 -24.67 28.42
CA LEU A 597 12.16 -24.82 27.17
C LEU A 597 13.02 -23.60 26.81
N ARG A 598 12.54 -22.39 27.11
CA ARG A 598 13.16 -21.09 26.77
C ARG A 598 13.02 -20.08 27.91
N PRO A 599 13.77 -20.23 29.02
CA PRO A 599 13.69 -19.31 30.15
C PRO A 599 14.01 -17.85 29.77
N GLU A 600 14.90 -17.63 28.81
CA GLU A 600 15.34 -16.32 28.31
C GLU A 600 14.20 -15.50 27.66
N TRP A 601 13.13 -16.15 27.17
CA TRP A 601 11.96 -15.45 26.63
C TRP A 601 11.11 -14.77 27.72
N PHE A 602 11.33 -15.11 28.99
CA PHE A 602 10.58 -14.58 30.12
C PHE A 602 11.34 -13.47 30.87
N GLU A 603 12.54 -13.12 30.42
CA GLU A 603 13.29 -11.98 30.91
C GLU A 603 12.67 -10.66 30.43
N LEU A 604 12.62 -9.66 31.32
CA LEU A 604 12.06 -8.36 31.00
C LEU A 604 13.07 -7.54 30.19
N LYS A 605 12.74 -7.27 28.93
CA LYS A 605 13.51 -6.37 28.05
C LYS A 605 12.61 -5.24 27.55
N ILE A 606 13.19 -4.07 27.28
CA ILE A 606 12.45 -2.89 26.80
C ILE A 606 12.14 -3.04 25.30
N HIS A 607 13.12 -3.48 24.54
CA HIS A 607 13.02 -3.70 23.10
C HIS A 607 13.65 -5.04 22.73
N GLU A 608 13.38 -5.49 21.50
CA GLU A 608 13.98 -6.68 20.92
C GLU A 608 15.48 -6.48 20.64
N GLU A 609 16.26 -7.55 20.75
CA GLU A 609 17.70 -7.56 20.41
C GLU A 609 17.90 -7.23 18.92
N GLY A 610 18.85 -6.34 18.62
CA GLY A 610 19.12 -5.88 17.25
C GLY A 610 18.24 -4.73 16.73
N CYS A 611 17.23 -4.30 17.49
CA CYS A 611 16.41 -3.11 17.16
C CYS A 611 16.71 -1.96 18.12
N GLU A 612 17.39 -0.90 17.69
CA GLU A 612 17.54 0.30 18.52
C GLU A 612 16.34 1.26 18.37
N PRO A 613 15.56 1.50 19.43
CA PRO A 613 14.52 2.54 19.42
C PRO A 613 15.14 3.94 19.55
N THR A 614 14.54 4.91 18.88
CA THR A 614 14.88 6.33 19.05
C THR A 614 14.51 6.81 20.47
N SER A 615 15.05 7.94 20.91
CA SER A 615 14.77 8.51 22.23
C SER A 615 13.27 8.66 22.51
N ALA A 616 12.50 9.20 21.55
CA ALA A 616 11.05 9.36 21.66
C ALA A 616 10.26 8.03 21.68
N GLU A 617 10.83 6.95 21.12
CA GLU A 617 10.21 5.62 21.15
C GLU A 617 10.48 4.90 22.48
N ARG A 618 11.68 5.06 23.05
CA ARG A 618 12.06 4.47 24.34
C ARG A 618 11.09 4.87 25.46
N ASP A 619 10.71 6.14 25.52
CA ASP A 619 9.79 6.65 26.56
C ASP A 619 8.40 5.99 26.50
N LYS A 620 8.02 5.46 25.34
CA LYS A 620 6.72 4.78 25.16
C LYS A 620 6.82 3.28 25.40
N LEU A 621 8.00 2.68 25.37
CA LEU A 621 8.19 1.24 25.57
C LEU A 621 8.29 0.91 27.05
N LYS A 622 7.70 -0.22 27.45
CA LYS A 622 7.81 -0.73 28.83
C LYS A 622 8.58 -2.04 28.83
N PRO A 623 9.34 -2.37 29.89
CA PRO A 623 9.95 -3.69 30.04
C PRO A 623 8.87 -4.77 30.04
N MET A 624 8.95 -5.70 29.08
CA MET A 624 8.01 -6.81 28.94
C MET A 624 8.78 -8.11 28.68
N ALA A 625 8.21 -9.24 29.09
CA ALA A 625 8.65 -10.55 28.63
C ALA A 625 8.30 -10.74 27.14
N ARG A 626 9.01 -11.63 26.45
CA ARG A 626 8.71 -11.97 25.05
C ARG A 626 7.38 -12.71 24.92
N VAL A 627 7.10 -13.60 25.87
CA VAL A 627 5.84 -14.36 25.98
C VAL A 627 5.01 -13.79 27.13
N ASN A 628 3.75 -13.43 26.87
CA ASN A 628 2.81 -13.06 27.94
C ASN A 628 1.46 -13.77 27.78
N LEU A 629 0.83 -14.07 28.91
CA LEU A 629 -0.48 -14.69 29.01
C LEU A 629 -1.57 -13.62 29.13
N VAL A 630 -2.59 -13.69 28.29
CA VAL A 630 -3.65 -12.67 28.21
C VAL A 630 -5.02 -13.32 28.41
N MET A 631 -5.49 -13.26 29.65
CA MET A 631 -6.83 -13.71 30.06
C MET A 631 -7.30 -12.94 31.30
N THR A 632 -8.58 -13.06 31.65
CA THR A 632 -9.15 -12.45 32.87
C THR A 632 -8.66 -13.15 34.14
N ARG A 633 -8.73 -12.51 35.31
CA ARG A 633 -8.46 -13.19 36.59
C ARG A 633 -9.69 -13.97 37.06
N GLY A 634 -9.49 -15.20 37.52
CA GLY A 634 -10.44 -16.01 38.26
C GLY A 634 -10.19 -15.87 39.76
N LYS A 635 -11.25 -16.03 40.57
CA LYS A 635 -11.12 -16.00 42.04
C LYS A 635 -10.39 -17.23 42.58
N ASP A 636 -10.52 -18.34 41.85
CA ASP A 636 -9.95 -19.65 42.19
C ASP A 636 -8.63 -19.93 41.44
N ASP A 637 -8.05 -18.92 40.77
CA ASP A 637 -6.75 -19.07 40.10
C ASP A 637 -5.64 -19.34 41.14
N GLU A 638 -4.71 -20.22 40.79
CA GLU A 638 -3.48 -20.42 41.57
C GLU A 638 -2.74 -19.08 41.75
N LYS A 639 -2.16 -18.84 42.93
CA LYS A 639 -1.53 -17.55 43.28
C LYS A 639 -0.56 -17.03 42.20
N ALA A 640 0.27 -17.92 41.65
CA ALA A 640 1.22 -17.56 40.60
C ALA A 640 0.54 -17.07 39.31
N LEU A 641 -0.56 -17.72 38.89
CA LEU A 641 -1.36 -17.30 37.73
C LEU A 641 -2.11 -16.00 38.02
N TYR A 642 -2.71 -15.88 39.21
CA TYR A 642 -3.43 -14.69 39.63
C TYR A 642 -2.51 -13.46 39.60
N ASP A 643 -1.33 -13.56 40.20
CA ASP A 643 -0.36 -12.47 40.27
C ASP A 643 0.13 -12.08 38.86
N LEU A 644 0.43 -13.06 38.00
CA LEU A 644 0.87 -12.86 36.61
C LEU A 644 -0.12 -12.06 35.76
N LEU A 645 -1.42 -12.37 35.83
CA LEU A 645 -2.44 -11.79 34.94
C LEU A 645 -2.74 -10.31 35.19
N GLY A 646 -2.31 -9.77 36.33
CA GLY A 646 -2.45 -8.35 36.66
C GLY A 646 -3.88 -7.80 36.74
N SER A 647 -3.98 -6.50 37.03
CA SER A 647 -5.24 -5.76 37.04
C SER A 647 -5.78 -5.53 35.62
N LYS A 648 -6.98 -4.92 35.50
CA LYS A 648 -7.52 -4.48 34.20
C LYS A 648 -6.59 -3.48 33.50
N GLU A 649 -5.89 -2.64 34.25
CA GLU A 649 -4.92 -1.68 33.73
C GLU A 649 -3.66 -2.35 33.18
N TYR A 650 -3.20 -3.44 33.82
CA TYR A 650 -2.09 -4.23 33.32
C TYR A 650 -2.43 -4.88 31.97
N ARG A 651 -3.65 -5.43 31.82
CA ARG A 651 -4.12 -5.96 30.52
C ARG A 651 -4.19 -4.89 29.44
N LYS A 652 -4.59 -3.66 29.77
CA LYS A 652 -4.55 -2.52 28.84
C LYS A 652 -3.12 -2.16 28.46
N THR A 653 -2.16 -2.34 29.36
CA THR A 653 -0.74 -2.18 29.06
C THR A 653 -0.25 -3.28 28.10
N LEU A 654 -0.66 -4.54 28.29
CA LEU A 654 -0.35 -5.64 27.36
C LEU A 654 -0.85 -5.35 25.94
N ASP A 655 -2.10 -4.91 25.79
CA ASP A 655 -2.68 -4.48 24.50
C ASP A 655 -1.81 -3.40 23.82
N GLN A 656 -1.47 -2.34 24.54
CA GLN A 656 -0.65 -1.24 24.01
C GLN A 656 0.77 -1.65 23.64
N GLN A 657 1.41 -2.52 24.41
CA GLN A 657 2.79 -2.95 24.15
C GLN A 657 2.84 -3.96 23.00
N PHE A 658 1.89 -4.90 22.91
CA PHE A 658 1.83 -5.85 21.81
C PHE A 658 1.60 -5.17 20.44
N LYS A 659 0.90 -4.03 20.41
CA LYS A 659 0.74 -3.22 19.19
C LYS A 659 2.02 -2.53 18.72
N LYS A 660 3.02 -2.34 19.58
CA LYS A 660 4.28 -1.64 19.23
C LYS A 660 5.27 -2.60 18.59
N ASP A 661 5.84 -2.24 17.44
CA ASP A 661 6.68 -3.16 16.66
C ASP A 661 8.02 -3.45 17.33
N LYS A 662 8.63 -2.42 17.94
CA LYS A 662 9.91 -2.53 18.68
C LYS A 662 9.78 -3.06 20.11
N SER A 663 8.56 -3.39 20.59
CA SER A 663 8.40 -3.97 21.93
C SER A 663 9.00 -5.37 22.01
N ASN A 664 9.57 -5.73 23.16
CA ASN A 664 10.00 -7.11 23.39
C ASN A 664 8.82 -8.09 23.42
N PHE A 665 7.59 -7.63 23.66
CA PHE A 665 6.41 -8.50 23.68
C PHE A 665 6.04 -8.98 22.27
N LYS A 666 6.37 -10.24 21.96
CA LYS A 666 6.19 -10.85 20.62
C LYS A 666 5.18 -11.98 20.57
N ILE A 667 5.00 -12.75 21.65
CA ILE A 667 4.14 -13.94 21.67
C ILE A 667 3.02 -13.76 22.70
N ALA A 668 1.78 -13.64 22.24
CA ALA A 668 0.62 -13.55 23.11
C ALA A 668 -0.12 -14.90 23.19
N ILE A 669 -0.23 -15.48 24.39
CA ILE A 669 -1.07 -16.67 24.63
C ILE A 669 -2.45 -16.20 25.09
N VAL A 670 -3.50 -16.52 24.33
CA VAL A 670 -4.88 -16.08 24.52
C VAL A 670 -5.84 -17.28 24.59
N VAL A 671 -7.04 -17.07 25.12
CA VAL A 671 -8.12 -18.10 25.14
C VAL A 671 -9.35 -17.61 24.38
N ASP A 672 -10.04 -16.59 24.89
CA ASP A 672 -11.20 -15.93 24.23
C ASP A 672 -10.97 -14.43 23.99
N MET A 673 -9.98 -13.86 24.68
CA MET A 673 -9.60 -12.47 24.51
C MET A 673 -8.83 -12.29 23.20
N TRP A 674 -8.95 -11.11 22.58
CA TRP A 674 -8.25 -10.72 21.35
C TRP A 674 -8.61 -11.50 20.07
N LEU A 675 -9.52 -12.48 20.14
CA LEU A 675 -10.06 -13.15 18.94
C LEU A 675 -10.95 -12.24 18.09
N THR A 676 -11.59 -11.26 18.73
CA THR A 676 -12.50 -10.28 18.12
C THR A 676 -12.07 -8.86 18.47
N GLY A 677 -12.21 -7.90 17.54
CA GLY A 677 -11.97 -6.47 17.81
C GLY A 677 -10.52 -6.05 18.04
N PHE A 678 -9.60 -6.97 18.33
CA PHE A 678 -8.18 -6.66 18.52
C PHE A 678 -7.43 -6.60 17.19
N ASP A 679 -6.88 -5.43 16.86
CA ASP A 679 -6.23 -5.18 15.58
C ASP A 679 -4.73 -4.91 15.73
N VAL A 680 -3.91 -5.75 15.09
CA VAL A 680 -2.45 -5.64 15.09
C VAL A 680 -1.95 -5.93 13.67
N PRO A 681 -1.74 -4.90 12.84
CA PRO A 681 -1.30 -5.07 11.46
C PRO A 681 -0.02 -5.91 11.29
N SER A 682 0.93 -5.75 12.22
CA SER A 682 2.21 -6.48 12.24
C SER A 682 2.14 -7.92 12.74
N LEU A 683 0.96 -8.43 13.16
CA LEU A 683 0.79 -9.84 13.55
C LEU A 683 0.89 -10.73 12.31
N ASP A 684 1.87 -11.62 12.26
CA ASP A 684 2.14 -12.45 11.07
C ASP A 684 1.65 -13.90 11.22
N THR A 685 1.66 -14.46 12.42
CA THR A 685 1.40 -15.89 12.66
C THR A 685 0.37 -16.09 13.77
N LEU A 686 -0.61 -16.97 13.53
CA LEU A 686 -1.61 -17.39 14.49
C LEU A 686 -1.54 -18.90 14.68
N TYR A 687 -1.30 -19.34 15.90
CA TYR A 687 -1.31 -20.74 16.29
C TYR A 687 -2.66 -21.07 16.95
N ILE A 688 -3.30 -22.14 16.50
CA ILE A 688 -4.63 -22.55 16.98
C ILE A 688 -4.53 -23.92 17.63
N ASP A 689 -4.80 -23.94 18.95
CA ASP A 689 -5.03 -25.12 19.76
C ASP A 689 -6.39 -25.03 20.48
N LYS A 690 -7.41 -24.57 19.73
CA LYS A 690 -8.78 -24.46 20.22
C LYS A 690 -9.77 -24.97 19.18
N PRO A 691 -10.80 -25.75 19.59
CA PRO A 691 -11.85 -26.12 18.68
C PRO A 691 -12.74 -24.90 18.41
N VAL A 692 -12.51 -24.23 17.28
CA VAL A 692 -13.27 -23.05 16.86
C VAL A 692 -14.14 -23.42 15.65
N GLN A 693 -15.39 -22.98 15.63
CA GLN A 693 -16.36 -23.33 14.59
C GLN A 693 -16.97 -22.10 13.90
N ARG A 694 -17.37 -22.28 12.64
CA ARG A 694 -18.17 -21.35 11.82
C ARG A 694 -17.61 -19.92 11.85
N HIS A 695 -18.42 -18.93 12.24
CA HIS A 695 -18.08 -17.52 12.23
C HIS A 695 -16.89 -17.16 13.13
N ASN A 696 -16.79 -17.76 14.32
CA ASN A 696 -15.68 -17.51 15.24
C ASN A 696 -14.34 -17.93 14.62
N LEU A 697 -14.35 -18.95 13.78
CA LEU A 697 -13.14 -19.41 13.10
C LEU A 697 -12.64 -18.35 12.12
N ILE A 698 -13.54 -17.83 11.25
CA ILE A 698 -13.20 -16.80 10.27
C ILE A 698 -12.70 -15.52 10.96
N GLN A 699 -13.36 -15.08 12.03
CA GLN A 699 -12.93 -13.90 12.80
C GLN A 699 -11.55 -14.08 13.44
N THR A 700 -11.24 -15.30 13.89
CA THR A 700 -9.97 -15.64 14.52
C THR A 700 -8.83 -15.68 13.49
N ILE A 701 -8.99 -16.41 12.38
CA ILE A 701 -7.96 -16.51 11.33
C ILE A 701 -7.74 -15.17 10.62
N SER A 702 -8.76 -14.32 10.53
CA SER A 702 -8.64 -13.00 9.90
C SER A 702 -7.75 -12.04 10.71
N ARG A 703 -7.30 -12.38 11.92
CA ARG A 703 -6.38 -11.51 12.68
C ARG A 703 -5.02 -11.33 12.00
N VAL A 704 -4.58 -12.30 11.20
CA VAL A 704 -3.31 -12.24 10.47
C VAL A 704 -3.45 -11.66 9.06
N ASN A 705 -4.66 -11.32 8.59
CA ASN A 705 -4.90 -10.87 7.21
C ASN A 705 -4.65 -9.37 6.97
N ARG A 706 -4.24 -8.62 7.98
CA ARG A 706 -4.02 -7.16 7.86
C ARG A 706 -2.79 -6.84 7.03
N ASN A 707 -2.92 -5.86 6.14
CA ASN A 707 -1.81 -5.34 5.35
C ASN A 707 -0.85 -4.54 6.25
N TYR A 708 0.46 -4.72 6.03
CA TYR A 708 1.53 -4.06 6.75
C TYR A 708 2.81 -4.08 5.90
N ALA A 709 3.73 -3.14 6.12
CA ALA A 709 4.98 -3.05 5.36
C ALA A 709 5.74 -4.38 5.38
N ASN A 710 6.17 -4.85 4.20
CA ASN A 710 6.86 -6.13 3.97
C ASN A 710 6.05 -7.42 4.30
N LYS A 711 4.79 -7.30 4.76
CA LYS A 711 3.93 -8.45 5.02
C LYS A 711 3.21 -8.89 3.76
N LYS A 712 3.59 -10.05 3.23
CA LYS A 712 2.96 -10.62 2.02
C LYS A 712 1.77 -11.55 2.32
N LYS A 713 1.72 -12.12 3.52
CA LYS A 713 0.72 -13.10 3.95
C LYS A 713 0.59 -13.16 5.48
N GLY A 714 -0.52 -13.72 5.95
CA GLY A 714 -0.70 -14.20 7.31
C GLY A 714 -0.63 -15.74 7.36
N LEU A 715 0.02 -16.31 8.37
CA LEU A 715 0.12 -17.76 8.57
C LEU A 715 -0.82 -18.21 9.69
N VAL A 716 -1.61 -19.25 9.43
CA VAL A 716 -2.42 -19.95 10.44
C VAL A 716 -1.87 -21.37 10.60
N VAL A 717 -1.37 -21.66 11.80
CA VAL A 717 -0.83 -22.96 12.18
C VAL A 717 -1.85 -23.68 13.07
N ASP A 718 -2.24 -24.87 12.66
CA ASP A 718 -3.33 -25.61 13.29
C ASP A 718 -2.86 -26.93 13.93
N TYR A 719 -3.05 -27.04 15.24
CA TYR A 719 -2.67 -28.20 16.05
C TYR A 719 -3.81 -29.19 16.33
N ILE A 720 -5.02 -28.93 15.80
CA ILE A 720 -6.21 -29.76 16.02
C ILE A 720 -6.66 -30.47 14.73
N GLY A 721 -6.51 -29.82 13.57
CA GLY A 721 -6.92 -30.41 12.28
C GLY A 721 -8.28 -29.89 11.81
N ILE A 722 -8.48 -28.58 11.88
CA ILE A 722 -9.69 -27.85 11.48
C ILE A 722 -9.78 -27.57 9.97
N LYS A 723 -8.89 -28.11 9.12
CA LYS A 723 -8.86 -27.83 7.66
C LYS A 723 -10.22 -28.05 7.00
N ARG A 724 -10.90 -29.16 7.32
CA ARG A 724 -12.21 -29.50 6.74
C ARG A 724 -13.28 -28.48 7.15
N GLN A 725 -13.31 -28.10 8.42
CA GLN A 725 -14.25 -27.15 9.01
C GLN A 725 -13.98 -25.73 8.50
N MET A 726 -12.71 -25.39 8.25
CA MET A 726 -12.31 -24.14 7.62
C MET A 726 -12.83 -24.07 6.18
N ASN A 727 -12.61 -25.11 5.37
CA ASN A 727 -13.13 -25.16 4.00
C ASN A 727 -14.66 -25.12 3.96
N GLN A 728 -15.34 -25.83 4.87
CA GLN A 728 -16.80 -25.78 5.00
C GLN A 728 -17.30 -24.39 5.41
N ALA A 729 -16.61 -23.72 6.35
CA ALA A 729 -16.95 -22.36 6.73
C ALA A 729 -16.77 -21.42 5.54
N LEU A 730 -15.68 -21.51 4.78
CA LEU A 730 -15.42 -20.67 3.61
C LEU A 730 -16.42 -20.89 2.47
N ALA A 731 -16.79 -22.15 2.20
CA ALA A 731 -17.78 -22.49 1.19
C ALA A 731 -19.17 -21.90 1.47
N GLN A 732 -19.49 -21.57 2.73
CA GLN A 732 -20.74 -20.89 3.10
C GLN A 732 -20.76 -19.39 2.71
N PHE A 733 -19.61 -18.78 2.45
CA PHE A 733 -19.51 -17.32 2.22
C PHE A 733 -19.23 -16.93 0.76
N SER A 734 -18.70 -17.84 -0.08
CA SER A 734 -18.68 -17.73 -1.56
C SER A 734 -18.03 -18.96 -2.20
N LYS A 735 -18.51 -19.41 -3.38
CA LYS A 735 -17.80 -20.42 -4.20
C LYS A 735 -16.44 -19.92 -4.71
N ALA A 736 -16.23 -18.60 -4.78
CA ALA A 736 -14.96 -18.00 -5.19
C ALA A 736 -13.89 -18.01 -4.06
N ASP A 737 -14.32 -18.07 -2.78
CA ASP A 737 -13.43 -18.01 -1.62
C ASP A 737 -12.59 -19.28 -1.40
N GLU A 738 -12.89 -20.39 -2.11
CA GLU A 738 -12.03 -21.58 -2.12
C GLU A 738 -10.62 -21.29 -2.65
N THR A 739 -10.45 -20.25 -3.48
CA THR A 739 -9.16 -19.89 -4.10
C THR A 739 -8.28 -18.95 -3.25
N SER A 740 -8.81 -18.39 -2.16
CA SER A 740 -8.12 -17.37 -1.35
C SER A 740 -7.03 -17.92 -0.41
N PHE A 741 -6.95 -19.24 -0.26
CA PHE A 741 -5.97 -19.92 0.58
C PHE A 741 -5.06 -20.77 -0.31
N GLU A 742 -3.77 -20.42 -0.35
CA GLU A 742 -2.76 -21.30 -0.97
C GLU A 742 -2.50 -22.48 -0.03
N ASP A 743 -2.76 -23.69 -0.53
CA ASP A 743 -2.28 -24.89 0.14
C ASP A 743 -0.75 -24.89 0.07
N ILE A 744 -0.10 -25.08 1.22
CA ILE A 744 1.34 -25.27 1.31
C ILE A 744 1.82 -26.36 0.34
N GLN A 745 0.98 -27.38 0.06
CA GLN A 745 1.27 -28.40 -0.95
C GLN A 745 1.55 -27.82 -2.35
N THR A 746 0.75 -26.86 -2.80
CA THR A 746 0.93 -26.22 -4.12
C THR A 746 2.23 -25.43 -4.16
N SER A 747 2.54 -24.70 -3.09
CA SER A 747 3.79 -23.95 -2.97
C SER A 747 5.01 -24.88 -2.86
N LEU A 748 4.88 -26.03 -2.18
CA LEU A 748 5.91 -27.06 -2.14
C LEU A 748 6.18 -27.66 -3.51
N ILE A 749 5.13 -27.94 -4.30
CA ILE A 749 5.27 -28.40 -5.69
C ILE A 749 6.00 -27.34 -6.52
N ALA A 750 5.63 -26.06 -6.38
CA ALA A 750 6.29 -24.96 -7.07
C ALA A 750 7.78 -24.86 -6.68
N VAL A 751 8.11 -24.96 -5.39
CA VAL A 751 9.49 -24.98 -4.90
C VAL A 751 10.27 -26.14 -5.50
N LYS A 752 9.72 -27.36 -5.46
CA LYS A 752 10.39 -28.56 -6.00
C LYS A 752 10.59 -28.48 -7.50
N ASN A 753 9.60 -28.00 -8.24
CA ASN A 753 9.70 -27.76 -9.69
C ASN A 753 10.76 -26.71 -10.02
N ASP A 754 10.82 -25.61 -9.26
CA ASP A 754 11.81 -24.56 -9.46
C ASP A 754 13.22 -25.02 -9.09
N LEU A 755 13.36 -25.82 -8.04
CA LEU A 755 14.62 -26.47 -7.67
C LEU A 755 15.11 -27.43 -8.77
N ASP A 756 14.22 -28.22 -9.36
CA ASP A 756 14.57 -29.11 -10.47
C ASP A 756 14.98 -28.32 -11.73
N LEU A 757 14.24 -27.26 -12.07
CA LEU A 757 14.59 -26.38 -13.19
C LEU A 757 15.93 -25.67 -12.98
N LEU A 758 16.21 -25.23 -11.75
CA LEU A 758 17.50 -24.63 -11.39
C LEU A 758 18.62 -25.65 -11.42
N ALA A 759 18.39 -26.88 -10.94
CA ALA A 759 19.37 -27.96 -11.02
C ALA A 759 19.71 -28.31 -12.49
N LYS A 760 18.70 -28.33 -13.38
CA LYS A 760 18.92 -28.51 -14.83
C LYS A 760 19.70 -27.34 -15.44
N LEU A 761 19.41 -26.11 -15.01
CA LEU A 761 20.11 -24.92 -15.50
C LEU A 761 21.57 -24.85 -15.00
N MET A 762 21.83 -25.39 -13.81
CA MET A 762 23.16 -25.49 -13.19
C MET A 762 23.86 -26.83 -13.50
N HIS A 763 23.33 -27.61 -14.44
CA HIS A 763 23.89 -28.90 -14.81
C HIS A 763 25.33 -28.75 -15.31
N GLY A 764 26.26 -29.53 -14.76
CA GLY A 764 27.69 -29.45 -15.05
C GLY A 764 28.49 -28.55 -14.10
N PHE A 765 27.84 -27.78 -13.21
CA PHE A 765 28.50 -27.06 -12.14
C PHE A 765 28.72 -27.95 -10.91
N ASN A 766 29.90 -27.87 -10.29
CA ASN A 766 30.21 -28.61 -9.06
C ASN A 766 30.00 -27.72 -7.81
N ASP A 767 28.91 -27.97 -7.11
CA ASP A 767 28.46 -27.28 -5.90
C ASP A 767 28.95 -27.92 -4.59
N HIS A 768 29.74 -29.00 -4.65
CA HIS A 768 30.16 -29.76 -3.46
C HIS A 768 30.94 -28.92 -2.43
N ALA A 769 31.76 -27.98 -2.91
CA ALA A 769 32.55 -27.09 -2.06
C ALA A 769 31.67 -26.14 -1.22
N TYR A 770 30.47 -25.80 -1.69
CA TYR A 770 29.52 -24.97 -0.93
C TYR A 770 28.91 -25.71 0.25
N PHE A 771 28.54 -26.98 0.07
CA PHE A 771 27.84 -27.75 1.12
C PHE A 771 28.77 -28.45 2.11
N LYS A 772 30.04 -28.68 1.74
CA LYS A 772 31.00 -29.43 2.59
C LYS A 772 32.36 -28.75 2.79
N GLY A 773 32.57 -27.57 2.19
CA GLY A 773 33.83 -26.85 2.30
C GLY A 773 33.85 -25.89 3.50
N GLU A 774 35.06 -25.47 3.87
CA GLU A 774 35.30 -24.35 4.80
C GLU A 774 34.78 -23.02 4.21
N PRO A 775 34.51 -21.98 5.03
CA PRO A 775 33.88 -20.72 4.58
C PRO A 775 34.50 -20.10 3.31
N LEU A 776 35.83 -20.12 3.19
CA LEU A 776 36.56 -19.64 2.02
C LEU A 776 36.22 -20.46 0.75
N ALA A 777 36.19 -21.78 0.87
CA ALA A 777 35.82 -22.67 -0.23
C ALA A 777 34.34 -22.52 -0.63
N GLN A 778 33.46 -22.15 0.32
CA GLN A 778 32.06 -21.85 0.04
C GLN A 778 31.92 -20.54 -0.76
N LEU A 779 32.67 -19.49 -0.38
CA LEU A 779 32.73 -18.23 -1.12
C LEU A 779 33.24 -18.45 -2.55
N ASP A 780 34.37 -19.15 -2.70
CA ASP A 780 34.92 -19.50 -4.02
C ASP A 780 33.93 -20.30 -4.86
N CYS A 781 33.16 -21.18 -4.22
CA CYS A 781 32.08 -21.91 -4.90
C CYS A 781 30.96 -20.97 -5.37
N LEU A 782 30.53 -20.01 -4.55
CA LEU A 782 29.53 -19.02 -4.93
C LEU A 782 30.00 -18.13 -6.09
N ASN A 783 31.27 -17.69 -6.06
CA ASN A 783 31.86 -16.90 -7.13
C ASN A 783 31.92 -17.69 -8.44
N ARG A 784 32.37 -18.96 -8.39
CA ARG A 784 32.36 -19.85 -9.57
C ARG A 784 30.93 -20.14 -10.05
N ALA A 785 29.94 -20.18 -9.17
CA ALA A 785 28.54 -20.37 -9.54
C ALA A 785 27.96 -19.14 -10.24
N ALA A 786 28.24 -17.94 -9.73
CA ALA A 786 27.88 -16.68 -10.38
C ALA A 786 28.52 -16.58 -11.77
N GLU A 787 29.81 -16.89 -11.86
CA GLU A 787 30.57 -16.99 -13.11
C GLU A 787 29.92 -17.96 -14.11
N PHE A 788 29.53 -19.15 -13.65
CA PHE A 788 28.84 -20.14 -14.48
C PHE A 788 27.49 -19.64 -15.00
N VAL A 789 26.73 -18.91 -14.19
CA VAL A 789 25.43 -18.34 -14.60
C VAL A 789 25.62 -17.17 -15.59
N LEU A 790 26.65 -16.35 -15.39
CA LEU A 790 26.99 -15.19 -16.24
C LEU A 790 27.60 -15.59 -17.60
N SER A 791 27.95 -16.87 -17.79
CA SER A 791 28.49 -17.37 -19.07
C SER A 791 27.59 -17.06 -20.27
N VAL A 792 26.27 -16.96 -20.11
CA VAL A 792 25.35 -16.67 -21.22
C VAL A 792 24.23 -15.75 -20.73
N GLY A 793 23.98 -14.63 -21.42
CA GLY A 793 22.95 -13.66 -21.00
C GLY A 793 21.52 -14.23 -20.92
N LYS A 794 21.20 -15.25 -21.73
CA LYS A 794 19.93 -16.00 -21.60
C LYS A 794 19.86 -16.84 -20.32
N ARG A 795 20.98 -17.43 -19.90
CA ARG A 795 21.09 -18.26 -18.68
C ARG A 795 20.94 -17.39 -17.44
N GLU A 796 21.60 -16.24 -17.41
CA GLU A 796 21.44 -15.22 -16.37
C GLU A 796 19.98 -14.81 -16.19
N LYS A 797 19.31 -14.33 -17.26
CA LYS A 797 17.90 -13.90 -17.18
C LYS A 797 16.98 -15.01 -16.69
N ARG A 798 17.18 -16.25 -17.17
CA ARG A 798 16.38 -17.41 -16.76
C ARG A 798 16.63 -17.81 -15.31
N PHE A 799 17.88 -17.79 -14.85
CA PHE A 799 18.25 -18.03 -13.45
C PHE A 799 17.58 -17.01 -12.53
N MET A 800 17.71 -15.71 -12.86
CA MET A 800 17.13 -14.63 -12.06
C MET A 800 15.60 -14.74 -11.92
N ALA A 801 14.91 -15.14 -12.99
CA ALA A 801 13.46 -15.36 -12.99
C ALA A 801 13.05 -16.58 -12.15
N LEU A 802 13.75 -17.71 -12.30
CA LEU A 802 13.48 -18.94 -11.55
C LEU A 802 13.70 -18.75 -10.04
N VAL A 803 14.82 -18.13 -9.64
CA VAL A 803 15.10 -17.88 -8.22
C VAL A 803 14.11 -16.87 -7.62
N LYS A 804 13.58 -15.92 -8.41
CA LYS A 804 12.50 -15.02 -7.96
C LYS A 804 11.20 -15.78 -7.65
N ARG A 805 10.81 -16.72 -8.52
CA ARG A 805 9.62 -17.56 -8.31
C ARG A 805 9.82 -18.52 -7.14
N LEU A 806 11.00 -19.16 -7.07
CA LEU A 806 11.41 -20.02 -5.97
C LEU A 806 11.30 -19.30 -4.61
N LYS A 807 11.84 -18.08 -4.51
CA LYS A 807 11.78 -17.28 -3.27
C LYS A 807 10.34 -17.06 -2.81
N ALA A 808 9.46 -16.64 -3.73
CA ALA A 808 8.06 -16.37 -3.41
C ALA A 808 7.33 -17.63 -2.89
N ALA A 809 7.59 -18.79 -3.51
CA ALA A 809 7.02 -20.05 -3.07
C ALA A 809 7.66 -20.56 -1.76
N TYR A 810 8.98 -20.41 -1.59
CA TYR A 810 9.70 -20.81 -0.38
C TYR A 810 9.24 -20.01 0.83
N ASP A 811 9.05 -18.69 0.70
CA ASP A 811 8.52 -17.85 1.78
C ASP A 811 7.23 -18.45 2.36
N VAL A 812 6.40 -19.13 1.54
CA VAL A 812 5.11 -19.76 1.92
C VAL A 812 5.30 -21.06 2.69
N CYS A 813 6.27 -21.88 2.31
CA CYS A 813 6.41 -23.24 2.83
C CYS A 813 7.70 -23.48 3.62
N CYS A 814 8.50 -22.45 3.96
CA CYS A 814 9.80 -22.58 4.61
C CYS A 814 9.74 -23.36 5.94
N GLY A 815 8.68 -23.13 6.74
CA GLY A 815 8.41 -23.85 7.99
C GLY A 815 8.07 -25.34 7.80
N SER A 816 7.69 -25.77 6.60
CA SER A 816 7.27 -27.13 6.31
C SER A 816 8.43 -28.12 6.41
N GLU A 817 8.21 -29.22 7.13
CA GLU A 817 9.16 -30.35 7.22
C GLU A 817 9.18 -31.22 5.96
N GLN A 818 8.28 -30.99 5.00
CA GLN A 818 8.31 -31.68 3.71
C GLN A 818 9.44 -31.17 2.79
N LEU A 819 10.09 -30.07 3.19
CA LEU A 819 11.38 -29.65 2.66
C LEU A 819 12.49 -30.28 3.50
N SER A 820 13.28 -31.13 2.85
CA SER A 820 14.51 -31.66 3.43
C SER A 820 15.52 -30.54 3.69
N GLN A 821 16.42 -30.74 4.65
CA GLN A 821 17.50 -29.78 4.91
C GLN A 821 18.34 -29.55 3.64
N THR A 822 18.57 -30.60 2.85
CA THR A 822 19.26 -30.52 1.55
C THR A 822 18.55 -29.63 0.53
N GLU A 823 17.21 -29.63 0.48
CA GLU A 823 16.46 -28.72 -0.39
C GLU A 823 16.59 -27.28 0.11
N ARG A 824 16.49 -27.05 1.42
CA ARG A 824 16.67 -25.70 2.01
C ARG A 824 18.06 -25.14 1.75
N ASP A 825 19.10 -25.94 1.94
CA ASP A 825 20.48 -25.54 1.69
C ASP A 825 20.67 -25.15 0.21
N ARG A 826 20.06 -25.90 -0.72
CA ARG A 826 20.05 -25.57 -2.16
C ARG A 826 19.30 -24.28 -2.48
N ILE A 827 18.17 -24.03 -1.82
CA ILE A 827 17.44 -22.76 -1.96
C ILE A 827 18.33 -21.60 -1.51
N HIS A 828 19.00 -21.74 -0.37
CA HIS A 828 19.92 -20.74 0.15
C HIS A 828 21.12 -20.51 -0.79
N PHE A 829 21.69 -21.57 -1.35
CA PHE A 829 22.73 -21.48 -2.38
C PHE A 829 22.27 -20.64 -3.57
N TYR A 830 21.11 -20.92 -4.16
CA TYR A 830 20.62 -20.17 -5.33
C TYR A 830 20.26 -18.72 -5.00
N LEU A 831 19.73 -18.45 -3.80
CA LEU A 831 19.48 -17.09 -3.32
C LEU A 831 20.79 -16.30 -3.16
N ALA A 832 21.85 -16.94 -2.64
CA ALA A 832 23.17 -16.32 -2.50
C ALA A 832 23.80 -16.00 -3.87
N VAL A 833 23.77 -16.95 -4.81
CA VAL A 833 24.25 -16.73 -6.19
C VAL A 833 23.48 -15.59 -6.87
N ARG A 834 22.15 -15.56 -6.73
CA ARG A 834 21.32 -14.46 -7.24
C ARG A 834 21.73 -13.11 -6.65
N SER A 835 22.04 -13.05 -5.34
CA SER A 835 22.47 -11.83 -4.68
C SER A 835 23.78 -11.30 -5.26
N ILE A 836 24.76 -12.17 -5.49
CA ILE A 836 26.05 -11.83 -6.11
C ILE A 836 25.84 -11.29 -7.54
N ILE A 837 25.07 -12.00 -8.37
CA ILE A 837 24.76 -11.58 -9.75
C ILE A 837 24.05 -10.22 -9.76
N TYR A 838 23.10 -10.01 -8.84
CA TYR A 838 22.37 -8.74 -8.76
C TYR A 838 23.32 -7.58 -8.45
N LYS A 839 24.24 -7.74 -7.50
CA LYS A 839 25.27 -6.73 -7.19
C LYS A 839 26.18 -6.45 -8.39
N LEU A 840 26.63 -7.51 -9.08
CA LEU A 840 27.49 -7.40 -10.27
C LEU A 840 26.81 -6.75 -11.48
N THR A 841 25.48 -6.82 -11.59
CA THR A 841 24.75 -6.30 -12.77
C THR A 841 24.07 -4.96 -12.54
N LYS A 842 23.60 -4.66 -11.32
CA LYS A 842 22.73 -3.49 -11.02
C LYS A 842 23.22 -2.57 -9.90
N GLY A 843 24.36 -2.86 -9.26
CA GLY A 843 24.96 -1.99 -8.24
C GLY A 843 24.34 -2.14 -6.84
N ASP A 844 23.07 -1.80 -6.67
CA ASP A 844 22.37 -1.89 -5.38
C ASP A 844 21.51 -3.15 -5.28
N ALA A 845 21.73 -4.00 -4.27
CA ALA A 845 20.87 -5.16 -4.03
C ALA A 845 19.58 -4.76 -3.29
N PRO A 846 18.38 -4.85 -3.90
CA PRO A 846 17.11 -4.54 -3.24
C PRO A 846 16.76 -5.55 -2.14
N ASP A 847 17.48 -6.67 -2.07
CA ASP A 847 17.12 -7.85 -1.31
C ASP A 847 17.96 -8.05 -0.03
N THR A 848 18.84 -7.10 0.32
CA THR A 848 19.64 -7.20 1.56
C THR A 848 18.76 -7.22 2.80
N ALA A 849 17.63 -6.51 2.83
CA ALA A 849 16.73 -6.48 3.99
C ALA A 849 15.99 -7.82 4.23
N GLN A 850 15.77 -8.64 3.20
CA GLN A 850 14.98 -9.88 3.22
C GLN A 850 15.82 -11.15 2.98
N MET A 851 17.14 -11.08 3.16
CA MET A 851 18.02 -12.24 3.11
C MET A 851 18.11 -12.84 4.51
N ASN A 852 17.94 -14.17 4.62
CA ASN A 852 18.14 -14.95 5.85
C ASN A 852 19.40 -14.46 6.58
N ALA A 853 19.27 -14.14 7.88
CA ALA A 853 20.35 -13.56 8.68
C ALA A 853 21.63 -14.41 8.59
N LYS A 854 21.47 -15.74 8.55
CA LYS A 854 22.55 -16.71 8.44
C LYS A 854 23.27 -16.66 7.10
N VAL A 855 22.57 -16.45 5.99
CA VAL A 855 23.18 -16.31 4.65
C VAL A 855 23.91 -14.97 4.54
N ARG A 856 23.38 -13.92 5.15
CA ARG A 856 24.02 -12.60 5.22
C ARG A 856 25.28 -12.64 6.07
N GLU A 857 25.25 -13.33 7.20
CA GLU A 857 26.38 -13.54 8.11
C GLU A 857 27.45 -14.42 7.45
N MET A 858 27.08 -15.55 6.83
CA MET A 858 28.02 -16.39 6.06
C MET A 858 28.69 -15.60 4.93
N ILE A 859 27.93 -14.78 4.18
CA ILE A 859 28.50 -13.93 3.13
C ILE A 859 29.38 -12.82 3.75
N SER A 860 28.97 -12.21 4.86
CA SER A 860 29.73 -11.14 5.52
C SER A 860 31.03 -11.63 6.16
N GLU A 861 31.02 -12.80 6.80
CA GLU A 861 32.22 -13.42 7.37
C GLU A 861 33.18 -13.89 6.28
N ALA A 862 32.65 -14.46 5.20
CA ALA A 862 33.46 -14.89 4.07
C ALA A 862 34.05 -13.70 3.29
N LEU A 863 33.33 -12.57 3.17
CA LEU A 863 33.85 -11.35 2.55
C LEU A 863 34.94 -10.66 3.39
N ARG A 864 34.91 -10.78 4.72
CA ARG A 864 35.96 -10.29 5.63
C ARG A 864 37.26 -11.09 5.56
N ALA A 865 37.18 -12.37 5.19
CA ALA A 865 38.33 -13.27 5.20
C ALA A 865 39.29 -13.09 4.00
N ASP A 866 38.82 -12.52 2.88
CA ASP A 866 39.56 -12.54 1.60
C ASP A 866 39.83 -11.15 0.98
N GLY A 867 39.65 -10.06 1.74
CA GLY A 867 40.01 -8.71 1.27
C GLY A 867 39.19 -8.20 0.06
N VAL A 868 38.07 -8.85 -0.25
CA VAL A 868 37.16 -8.47 -1.35
C VAL A 868 36.38 -7.19 -1.03
N GLU A 869 36.36 -6.75 0.23
CA GLU A 869 35.93 -5.39 0.61
C GLU A 869 36.69 -4.29 -0.15
N ALA A 870 37.94 -4.51 -0.59
CA ALA A 870 38.73 -3.48 -1.27
C ALA A 870 38.20 -3.07 -2.66
N VAL A 871 37.35 -3.88 -3.30
CA VAL A 871 36.75 -3.55 -4.61
C VAL A 871 35.37 -2.88 -4.45
N PHE A 872 34.65 -3.15 -3.34
CA PHE A 872 33.31 -2.65 -3.09
C PHE A 872 33.24 -1.45 -2.12
N ALA A 873 34.12 -1.37 -1.12
CA ALA A 873 34.14 -0.28 -0.13
C ALA A 873 34.49 1.09 -0.75
N MET A 874 35.26 1.10 -1.84
CA MET A 874 35.59 2.34 -2.56
C MET A 874 34.41 2.93 -3.36
N GLY A 875 33.29 2.22 -3.48
CA GLY A 875 32.06 2.75 -4.09
C GLY A 875 31.13 3.47 -3.11
N GLU A 876 31.26 3.20 -1.80
CA GLU A 876 30.37 3.73 -0.76
C GLU A 876 31.04 4.81 0.11
N GLU A 877 32.37 4.80 0.25
CA GLU A 877 33.07 5.83 1.03
C GLU A 877 33.48 7.04 0.17
N SER A 878 32.92 8.20 0.54
CA SER A 878 33.21 9.56 0.05
C SER A 878 32.89 9.87 -1.41
N ALA A 879 31.87 10.71 -1.57
CA ALA A 879 31.41 11.32 -2.82
C ALA A 879 32.37 12.41 -3.37
N ASP A 880 33.69 12.22 -3.27
CA ASP A 880 34.69 13.11 -3.88
C ASP A 880 35.61 12.28 -4.79
N THR A 881 35.35 12.37 -6.10
CA THR A 881 36.22 12.00 -7.23
C THR A 881 37.00 10.68 -7.09
N ILE A 882 36.32 9.54 -7.30
CA ILE A 882 37.02 8.30 -7.70
C ILE A 882 37.56 8.54 -9.11
N ASP A 883 38.88 8.53 -9.28
CA ASP A 883 39.49 8.50 -10.60
C ASP A 883 39.14 7.16 -11.26
N ILE A 884 38.26 7.21 -12.27
CA ILE A 884 37.73 6.03 -12.97
C ILE A 884 38.85 5.29 -13.74
N PHE A 885 40.01 5.93 -13.92
CA PHE A 885 41.16 5.42 -14.65
C PHE A 885 42.40 5.16 -13.79
N ASP A 886 42.22 5.04 -12.47
CA ASP A 886 43.30 4.70 -11.53
C ASP A 886 44.04 3.42 -11.99
N GLU A 887 45.34 3.55 -12.24
CA GLU A 887 46.21 2.47 -12.69
C GLU A 887 46.27 1.32 -11.67
N ASP A 888 46.17 1.62 -10.38
CA ASP A 888 46.12 0.60 -9.33
C ASP A 888 44.82 -0.20 -9.39
N TYR A 889 43.71 0.42 -9.79
CA TYR A 889 42.42 -0.24 -9.94
C TYR A 889 42.37 -1.12 -11.18
N LEU A 890 42.90 -0.65 -12.31
CA LEU A 890 43.04 -1.44 -13.53
C LEU A 890 43.98 -2.64 -13.34
N ALA A 891 45.11 -2.45 -12.65
CA ALA A 891 46.02 -3.53 -12.29
C ALA A 891 45.39 -4.57 -11.35
N ARG A 892 44.39 -4.18 -10.54
CA ARG A 892 43.60 -5.12 -9.71
C ARG A 892 42.57 -5.89 -10.55
N LEU A 893 41.90 -5.24 -11.50
CA LEU A 893 41.00 -5.91 -12.45
C LEU A 893 41.73 -6.95 -13.29
N GLU A 894 42.98 -6.71 -13.68
CA GLU A 894 43.81 -7.69 -14.37
C GLU A 894 44.09 -8.94 -13.55
N LYS A 895 44.17 -8.82 -12.23
CA LYS A 895 44.40 -9.94 -11.31
C LYS A 895 43.16 -10.81 -11.07
N ILE A 896 41.96 -10.37 -11.51
CA ILE A 896 40.73 -11.15 -11.39
C ILE A 896 40.79 -12.35 -12.33
N LYS A 897 40.79 -13.55 -11.75
CA LYS A 897 40.87 -14.82 -12.48
C LYS A 897 39.52 -15.27 -13.09
N LEU A 898 38.43 -14.55 -12.80
CA LEU A 898 37.05 -14.87 -13.22
C LEU A 898 36.65 -14.00 -14.43
N PRO A 899 36.65 -14.53 -15.66
CA PRO A 899 36.51 -13.73 -16.89
C PRO A 899 35.15 -13.04 -17.04
N ASN A 900 34.03 -13.74 -16.83
CA ASN A 900 32.69 -13.16 -16.96
C ASN A 900 32.45 -12.09 -15.89
N THR A 901 32.92 -12.32 -14.67
CA THR A 901 32.91 -11.33 -13.58
C THR A 901 33.72 -10.09 -13.95
N LYS A 902 34.93 -10.28 -14.50
CA LYS A 902 35.79 -9.17 -14.98
C LYS A 902 35.09 -8.36 -16.08
N ILE A 903 34.43 -9.02 -17.03
CA ILE A 903 33.68 -8.36 -18.11
C ILE A 903 32.51 -7.54 -17.54
N GLU A 904 31.79 -8.04 -16.54
CA GLU A 904 30.66 -7.30 -15.97
C GLU A 904 31.11 -6.07 -15.19
N LEU A 905 32.23 -6.17 -14.46
CA LEU A 905 32.88 -5.00 -13.83
C LEU A 905 33.33 -3.98 -14.87
N LEU A 906 33.97 -4.43 -15.97
CA LEU A 906 34.36 -3.55 -17.08
C LEU A 906 33.15 -2.86 -17.71
N LYS A 907 32.02 -3.56 -17.88
CA LYS A 907 30.78 -2.95 -18.37
C LYS A 907 30.27 -1.86 -17.43
N GLN A 908 30.28 -2.09 -16.12
CA GLN A 908 29.87 -1.08 -15.14
C GLN A 908 30.78 0.15 -15.17
N LEU A 909 32.09 -0.06 -15.23
CA LEU A 909 33.08 1.02 -15.28
C LEU A 909 32.97 1.83 -16.55
N LEU A 910 32.88 1.17 -17.70
CA LEU A 910 32.64 1.81 -18.99
C LEU A 910 31.32 2.57 -18.99
N ALA A 911 30.25 2.02 -18.43
CA ALA A 911 28.97 2.73 -18.31
C ALA A 911 29.09 3.99 -17.43
N LYS A 912 29.86 3.93 -16.33
CA LYS A 912 30.13 5.09 -15.47
C LYS A 912 31.00 6.13 -16.18
N ALA A 913 32.07 5.72 -16.84
CA ALA A 913 32.97 6.59 -17.61
C ALA A 913 32.23 7.25 -18.79
N LEU A 914 31.39 6.50 -19.51
CA LEU A 914 30.52 7.02 -20.56
C LEU A 914 29.54 8.06 -20.02
N ASN A 915 29.03 7.87 -18.80
CA ASN A 915 28.14 8.83 -18.16
C ASN A 915 28.88 10.12 -17.77
N GLU A 916 30.12 10.04 -17.29
CA GLU A 916 30.95 11.22 -17.06
C GLU A 916 31.32 11.95 -18.35
N LEU A 917 31.75 11.21 -19.39
CA LEU A 917 32.00 11.77 -20.71
C LEU A 917 30.73 12.41 -21.29
N LYS A 918 29.54 11.85 -21.04
CA LYS A 918 28.28 12.43 -21.50
C LYS A 918 28.02 13.80 -20.88
N LYS A 919 28.42 14.05 -19.63
CA LYS A 919 28.26 15.37 -18.99
C LYS A 919 29.13 16.43 -19.65
N THR A 920 30.33 16.06 -20.12
CA THR A 920 31.30 17.00 -20.70
C THR A 920 31.24 17.09 -22.22
N ASN A 921 31.01 15.97 -22.92
CA ASN A 921 30.98 15.86 -24.37
C ASN A 921 29.96 14.81 -24.83
N GLN A 922 28.73 15.25 -25.05
CA GLN A 922 27.59 14.42 -25.41
C GLN A 922 27.79 13.74 -26.77
N HIS A 923 28.39 14.43 -27.74
CA HIS A 923 28.59 13.89 -29.08
C HIS A 923 29.51 12.65 -29.05
N LYS A 924 30.69 12.77 -28.43
CA LYS A 924 31.62 11.64 -28.26
C LYS A 924 31.02 10.54 -27.39
N ALA A 925 30.31 10.88 -26.32
CA ALA A 925 29.64 9.89 -25.49
C ALA A 925 28.63 9.04 -26.27
N ILE A 926 27.88 9.62 -27.22
CA ILE A 926 26.95 8.86 -28.08
C ILE A 926 27.71 7.89 -29.00
N GLU A 927 28.84 8.31 -29.56
CA GLU A 927 29.69 7.47 -30.41
C GLU A 927 30.23 6.26 -29.64
N PHE A 928 30.87 6.50 -28.50
CA PHE A 928 31.39 5.45 -27.63
C PHE A 928 30.27 4.57 -27.05
N SER A 929 29.09 5.12 -26.76
CA SER A 929 27.92 4.35 -26.32
C SER A 929 27.44 3.36 -27.39
N LYS A 930 27.53 3.71 -28.68
CA LYS A 930 27.19 2.77 -29.77
C LYS A 930 28.20 1.62 -29.82
N LYS A 931 29.50 1.92 -29.76
CA LYS A 931 30.57 0.90 -29.72
C LYS A 931 30.38 -0.02 -28.51
N PHE A 932 30.14 0.55 -27.33
CA PHE A 932 29.86 -0.20 -26.10
C PHE A 932 28.66 -1.14 -26.25
N ARG A 933 27.52 -0.66 -26.77
CA ARG A 933 26.33 -1.50 -26.99
C ARG A 933 26.62 -2.65 -27.96
N SER A 934 27.29 -2.37 -29.07
CA SER A 934 27.66 -3.41 -30.04
C SER A 934 28.55 -4.49 -29.43
N LEU A 935 29.51 -4.12 -28.58
CA LEU A 935 30.34 -5.10 -27.84
C LEU A 935 29.50 -5.93 -26.85
N VAL A 936 28.60 -5.28 -26.10
CA VAL A 936 27.71 -5.96 -25.15
C VAL A 936 26.75 -6.93 -25.86
N ASP A 937 26.17 -6.52 -26.98
CA ASP A 937 25.25 -7.36 -27.76
C ASP A 937 26.00 -8.56 -28.34
N LEU A 938 27.17 -8.35 -28.95
CA LEU A 938 28.02 -9.42 -29.46
C LEU A 938 28.39 -10.43 -28.36
N TYR A 939 28.74 -9.94 -27.18
CA TYR A 939 29.06 -10.77 -26.03
C TYR A 939 27.85 -11.58 -25.52
N ASN A 940 26.67 -10.96 -25.47
CA ASN A 940 25.46 -11.59 -24.94
C ASN A 940 24.82 -12.60 -25.92
N GLU A 941 25.03 -12.44 -27.23
CA GLU A 941 24.45 -13.28 -28.29
C GLU A 941 25.29 -14.52 -28.64
N ARG A 942 26.42 -14.73 -27.95
CA ARG A 942 27.29 -15.91 -28.16
C ARG A 942 26.56 -17.24 -27.95
N LYS A 943 26.95 -18.26 -28.72
CA LYS A 943 26.40 -19.62 -28.59
C LYS A 943 26.93 -20.27 -27.30
N GLU A 944 26.15 -21.19 -26.72
CA GLU A 944 26.55 -21.89 -25.49
C GLU A 944 27.84 -22.73 -25.67
N GLU A 945 28.11 -23.20 -26.90
CA GLU A 945 29.32 -23.96 -27.26
C GLU A 945 30.59 -23.10 -27.20
N ASP A 946 30.47 -21.81 -27.54
CA ASP A 946 31.59 -20.85 -27.53
C ASP A 946 31.76 -20.16 -26.15
N ALA A 947 30.78 -20.30 -25.25
CA ALA A 947 30.73 -19.61 -23.96
C ALA A 947 31.79 -20.10 -22.94
N PHE A 948 32.39 -21.27 -23.18
CA PHE A 948 33.44 -21.84 -22.33
C PHE A 948 34.84 -21.77 -22.94
N THR A 949 34.99 -21.18 -24.13
CA THR A 949 36.28 -21.05 -24.82
C THR A 949 37.07 -19.87 -24.26
N SER A 950 38.26 -20.12 -23.71
CA SER A 950 39.09 -19.08 -23.08
C SER A 950 39.47 -17.96 -24.06
N GLU A 951 39.65 -18.28 -25.34
CA GLU A 951 40.02 -17.33 -26.40
C GLU A 951 38.95 -16.24 -26.58
N VAL A 952 37.67 -16.61 -26.61
CA VAL A 952 36.54 -15.69 -26.75
C VAL A 952 36.43 -14.73 -25.55
N HIS A 953 36.75 -15.21 -24.34
CA HIS A 953 36.76 -14.35 -23.15
C HIS A 953 37.92 -13.37 -23.16
N HIS A 954 39.12 -13.81 -23.59
CA HIS A 954 40.26 -12.92 -23.74
C HIS A 954 39.98 -11.84 -24.79
N GLU A 955 39.49 -12.21 -25.97
CA GLU A 955 39.11 -11.26 -27.02
C GLU A 955 38.06 -10.25 -26.54
N ALA A 956 37.06 -10.70 -25.78
CA ALA A 956 36.04 -9.81 -25.21
C ALA A 956 36.63 -8.85 -24.17
N VAL A 957 37.46 -9.34 -23.25
CA VAL A 957 38.14 -8.51 -22.25
C VAL A 957 39.04 -7.49 -22.94
N ASP A 958 39.83 -7.91 -23.93
CA ASP A 958 40.73 -7.03 -24.69
C ASP A 958 39.93 -5.96 -25.44
N SER A 959 38.80 -6.32 -26.05
CA SER A 959 37.91 -5.36 -26.71
C SER A 959 37.32 -4.33 -25.75
N PHE A 960 36.94 -4.73 -24.53
CA PHE A 960 36.44 -3.80 -23.51
C PHE A 960 37.56 -2.92 -22.95
N LEU A 961 38.76 -3.47 -22.73
CA LEU A 961 39.94 -2.70 -22.29
C LEU A 961 40.39 -1.70 -23.36
N GLU A 962 40.40 -2.10 -24.63
CA GLU A 962 40.73 -1.22 -25.76
C GLU A 962 39.72 -0.07 -25.85
N LEU A 963 38.42 -0.36 -25.70
CA LEU A 963 37.39 0.69 -25.69
C LEU A 963 37.59 1.65 -24.50
N MET A 964 38.02 1.13 -23.35
CA MET A 964 38.28 1.93 -22.15
C MET A 964 39.52 2.81 -22.33
N GLU A 965 40.59 2.30 -22.94
CA GLU A 965 41.79 3.08 -23.26
C GLU A 965 41.49 4.17 -24.29
N GLN A 966 40.75 3.84 -25.36
CA GLN A 966 40.27 4.83 -26.33
C GLN A 966 39.45 5.93 -25.65
N LEU A 967 38.63 5.57 -24.66
CA LEU A 967 37.80 6.52 -23.91
C LEU A 967 38.66 7.37 -22.96
N LYS A 968 39.67 6.80 -22.31
CA LYS A 968 40.65 7.54 -21.48
C LYS A 968 41.42 8.57 -22.32
N GLN A 969 41.94 8.15 -23.47
CA GLN A 969 42.64 9.04 -24.40
C GLN A 969 41.72 10.16 -24.90
N GLU A 970 40.47 9.86 -25.27
CA GLU A 970 39.52 10.88 -25.69
C GLU A 970 39.21 11.87 -24.55
N MET A 971 39.04 11.39 -23.31
CA MET A 971 38.81 12.25 -22.15
C MET A 971 39.99 13.19 -21.87
N GLY A 972 41.24 12.79 -22.13
CA GLY A 972 42.45 13.62 -21.96
C GLY A 972 42.85 14.47 -23.18
N SER A 973 42.29 14.19 -24.36
CA SER A 973 42.71 14.79 -25.64
C SER A 973 42.57 16.32 -25.74
N PHE A 974 41.89 16.97 -24.80
CA PHE A 974 41.81 18.44 -24.74
C PHE A 974 43.16 19.07 -24.33
N GLU A 975 43.97 18.37 -23.53
CA GLU A 975 45.27 18.86 -23.04
C GLU A 975 46.28 18.99 -24.17
N GLU A 976 46.35 17.99 -25.06
CA GLU A 976 47.22 17.99 -26.24
C GLU A 976 46.87 19.11 -27.22
N LEU A 977 45.59 19.49 -27.29
CA LEU A 977 45.09 20.57 -28.14
C LEU A 977 45.22 21.96 -27.48
N GLY A 978 45.61 22.04 -26.20
CA GLY A 978 45.74 23.29 -25.46
C GLY A 978 44.42 24.04 -25.26
N ILE A 979 43.28 23.33 -25.20
CA ILE A 979 41.92 23.90 -25.07
C ILE A 979 41.22 23.40 -23.81
N THR A 980 40.19 24.11 -23.35
CA THR A 980 39.38 23.67 -22.20
C THR A 980 38.46 22.49 -22.56
N VAL A 981 38.04 21.71 -21.57
CA VAL A 981 37.12 20.56 -21.73
C VAL A 981 35.83 20.98 -22.47
N GLU A 982 35.30 22.17 -22.19
CA GLU A 982 34.09 22.68 -22.84
C GLU A 982 34.35 23.09 -24.31
N GLU A 983 35.53 23.65 -24.61
CA GLU A 983 35.92 23.97 -25.99
C GLU A 983 36.14 22.71 -26.81
N LYS A 984 36.66 21.64 -26.19
CA LYS A 984 36.83 20.34 -26.84
C LYS A 984 35.51 19.76 -27.35
N ALA A 985 34.42 19.89 -26.58
CA ALA A 985 33.11 19.41 -27.01
C ALA A 985 32.64 20.12 -28.29
N PHE A 986 32.82 21.44 -28.38
CA PHE A 986 32.48 22.18 -29.60
C PHE A 986 33.45 21.91 -30.76
N TYR A 987 34.75 21.74 -30.47
CA TYR A 987 35.75 21.33 -31.46
C TYR A 987 35.36 19.99 -32.11
N ASP A 988 34.96 19.00 -31.32
CA ASP A 988 34.58 17.67 -31.85
C ASP A 988 33.35 17.72 -32.73
N ILE A 989 32.36 18.55 -32.38
CA ILE A 989 31.17 18.78 -33.21
C ILE A 989 31.59 19.40 -34.56
N LEU A 990 32.42 20.44 -34.54
CA LEU A 990 32.88 21.12 -35.75
C LEU A 990 33.75 20.21 -36.62
N LYS A 991 34.61 19.39 -36.02
CA LYS A 991 35.45 18.40 -36.72
C LYS A 991 34.60 17.29 -37.33
N ALA A 992 33.64 16.74 -36.58
CA ALA A 992 32.74 15.69 -37.05
C ALA A 992 31.93 16.14 -38.27
N VAL A 993 31.41 17.37 -38.25
CA VAL A 993 30.70 17.94 -39.41
C VAL A 993 31.65 18.15 -40.58
N ALA A 994 32.85 18.71 -40.37
CA ALA A 994 33.81 18.92 -41.45
C ALA A 994 34.20 17.62 -42.16
N VAL A 995 34.42 16.55 -41.39
CA VAL A 995 34.70 15.20 -41.91
C VAL A 995 33.49 14.63 -42.65
N LYS A 996 32.29 14.73 -42.05
CA LYS A 996 31.05 14.18 -42.63
C LYS A 996 30.72 14.78 -44.00
N TYR A 997 30.95 16.09 -44.17
CA TYR A 997 30.67 16.81 -45.41
C TYR A 997 31.92 17.03 -46.29
N GLN A 998 33.05 16.40 -45.93
CA GLN A 998 34.28 16.32 -46.73
C GLN A 998 34.83 17.68 -47.22
N PHE A 999 34.83 18.71 -46.37
CA PHE A 999 35.47 19.98 -46.70
C PHE A 999 36.73 20.20 -45.84
N PRO A 1000 37.81 20.75 -46.44
CA PRO A 1000 39.06 20.98 -45.73
C PRO A 1000 38.94 22.20 -44.82
N TYR A 1001 39.32 22.06 -43.55
CA TYR A 1001 39.41 23.15 -42.60
C TYR A 1001 40.56 22.87 -41.62
N GLU A 1002 41.53 23.79 -41.54
CA GLU A 1002 42.78 23.62 -40.76
C GLU A 1002 42.50 23.44 -39.26
N GLU A 1003 43.24 22.54 -38.59
CA GLU A 1003 43.02 22.23 -37.17
C GLU A 1003 43.23 23.45 -36.26
N GLU A 1004 44.23 24.29 -36.54
CA GLU A 1004 44.43 25.56 -35.80
C GLU A 1004 43.23 26.51 -35.91
N ARG A 1005 42.52 26.49 -37.04
CA ARG A 1005 41.31 27.29 -37.23
C ARG A 1005 40.11 26.67 -36.52
N LEU A 1006 40.01 25.34 -36.43
CA LEU A 1006 38.98 24.66 -35.63
C LEU A 1006 39.09 25.02 -34.16
N ILE A 1007 40.30 25.04 -33.62
CA ILE A 1007 40.58 25.38 -32.22
C ILE A 1007 40.10 26.82 -31.92
N LYS A 1008 40.54 27.79 -32.73
CA LYS A 1008 40.11 29.19 -32.59
C LYS A 1008 38.61 29.36 -32.74
N LEU A 1009 37.99 28.61 -33.66
CA LEU A 1009 36.55 28.64 -33.89
C LEU A 1009 35.76 28.04 -32.72
N ALA A 1010 36.22 26.93 -32.14
CA ALA A 1010 35.60 26.30 -30.98
C ALA A 1010 35.59 27.23 -29.75
N SER A 1011 36.71 27.93 -29.50
CA SER A 1011 36.79 28.95 -28.45
C SER A 1011 35.81 30.12 -28.69
N ALA A 1012 35.68 30.57 -29.94
CA ALA A 1012 34.72 31.60 -30.29
C ALA A 1012 33.26 31.12 -30.19
N VAL A 1013 32.97 29.87 -30.54
CA VAL A 1013 31.64 29.26 -30.36
C VAL A 1013 31.29 29.18 -28.89
N LYS A 1014 32.23 28.76 -28.03
CA LYS A 1014 32.04 28.76 -26.58
C LYS A 1014 31.70 30.16 -26.06
N ALA A 1015 32.44 31.19 -26.45
CA ALA A 1015 32.17 32.56 -26.00
C ALA A 1015 30.75 33.04 -26.37
N VAL A 1016 30.27 32.68 -27.57
CA VAL A 1016 28.90 32.99 -28.01
C VAL A 1016 27.87 32.19 -27.21
N VAL A 1017 28.12 30.90 -26.96
CA VAL A 1017 27.24 30.05 -26.15
C VAL A 1017 27.17 30.55 -24.71
N ASP A 1018 28.30 30.86 -24.07
CA ASP A 1018 28.35 31.38 -22.70
C ASP A 1018 27.66 32.75 -22.58
N ASP A 1019 27.74 33.61 -23.61
CA ASP A 1019 26.99 34.88 -23.63
C ASP A 1019 25.48 34.66 -23.56
N LYS A 1020 24.96 33.72 -24.35
CA LYS A 1020 23.52 33.40 -24.36
C LYS A 1020 23.09 32.52 -23.21
N ALA A 1021 23.98 31.69 -22.68
CA ALA A 1021 23.69 30.78 -21.58
C ALA A 1021 23.55 31.51 -20.22
N LYS A 1022 23.98 32.78 -20.11
CA LYS A 1022 23.77 33.64 -18.94
C LYS A 1022 22.30 33.95 -18.66
N TYR A 1023 21.45 33.91 -19.69
CA TYR A 1023 20.04 34.23 -19.53
C TYR A 1023 19.29 33.05 -18.87
N PRO A 1024 18.48 33.29 -17.82
CA PRO A 1024 17.62 32.26 -17.25
C PRO A 1024 16.72 31.66 -18.34
N ASP A 1025 16.64 30.32 -18.37
CA ASP A 1025 15.79 29.59 -19.32
C ASP A 1025 16.00 29.87 -20.82
N TRP A 1026 17.24 30.22 -21.19
CA TRP A 1026 17.65 30.40 -22.58
C TRP A 1026 17.33 29.21 -23.50
N ASN A 1027 17.32 27.98 -22.95
CA ASN A 1027 17.01 26.75 -23.67
C ASN A 1027 15.51 26.54 -23.97
N ASN A 1028 14.60 27.33 -23.39
CA ASN A 1028 13.17 27.29 -23.71
C ASN A 1028 12.73 28.49 -24.57
N ARG A 1029 13.58 29.52 -24.66
CA ARG A 1029 13.32 30.79 -25.34
C ARG A 1029 13.67 30.76 -26.83
N GLN A 1030 12.65 30.67 -27.69
CA GLN A 1030 12.85 30.62 -29.16
C GLN A 1030 13.57 31.86 -29.70
N ASP A 1031 13.37 33.03 -29.11
CA ASP A 1031 14.05 34.27 -29.47
C ASP A 1031 15.57 34.20 -29.19
N ILE A 1032 15.97 33.65 -28.04
CA ILE A 1032 17.39 33.44 -27.71
C ILE A 1032 18.00 32.34 -28.57
N LYS A 1033 17.29 31.23 -28.83
CA LYS A 1033 17.76 30.19 -29.76
C LYS A 1033 17.96 30.74 -31.17
N ALA A 1034 17.03 31.57 -31.63
CA ALA A 1034 17.12 32.21 -32.94
C ALA A 1034 18.30 33.20 -32.99
N ALA A 1035 18.49 34.01 -31.95
CA ALA A 1035 19.61 34.93 -31.83
C ALA A 1035 20.96 34.18 -31.79
N LEU A 1036 21.07 33.12 -30.97
CA LEU A 1036 22.24 32.24 -30.89
C LEU A 1036 22.54 31.62 -32.26
N ARG A 1037 21.50 31.13 -32.97
CA ARG A 1037 21.65 30.56 -34.32
C ARG A 1037 22.18 31.60 -35.31
N VAL A 1038 21.66 32.83 -35.29
CA VAL A 1038 22.11 33.91 -36.19
C VAL A 1038 23.56 34.31 -35.88
N GLU A 1039 23.92 34.45 -34.60
CA GLU A 1039 25.30 34.76 -34.19
C GLU A 1039 26.28 33.65 -34.58
N LEU A 1040 25.90 32.38 -34.40
CA LEU A 1040 26.68 31.24 -34.87
C LEU A 1040 26.81 31.23 -36.40
N ILE A 1041 25.76 31.55 -37.17
CA ILE A 1041 25.84 31.68 -38.64
C ILE A 1041 26.87 32.74 -39.03
N MET A 1042 26.80 33.93 -38.42
CA MET A 1042 27.73 35.01 -38.69
C MET A 1042 29.17 34.63 -38.29
N LEU A 1043 29.34 33.96 -37.14
CA LEU A 1043 30.64 33.52 -36.64
C LEU A 1043 31.28 32.48 -37.57
N LEU A 1044 30.54 31.45 -37.97
CA LEU A 1044 31.01 30.43 -38.91
C LEU A 1044 31.37 31.06 -40.26
N SER A 1045 30.51 31.95 -40.78
CA SER A 1045 30.76 32.69 -42.03
C SER A 1045 32.04 33.53 -41.98
N LYS A 1046 32.25 34.27 -40.89
CA LYS A 1046 33.41 35.16 -40.71
C LYS A 1046 34.74 34.39 -40.67
N ASN A 1047 34.71 33.16 -40.17
CA ASN A 1047 35.89 32.30 -40.09
C ASN A 1047 36.08 31.41 -41.34
N GLY A 1048 35.23 31.55 -42.36
CA GLY A 1048 35.30 30.75 -43.58
C GLY A 1048 34.87 29.29 -43.39
N TYR A 1049 34.17 28.98 -42.30
CA TYR A 1049 33.54 27.68 -42.08
C TYR A 1049 32.17 27.70 -42.78
N PRO A 1050 31.91 26.87 -43.80
CA PRO A 1050 30.74 26.99 -44.68
C PRO A 1050 29.41 27.03 -43.90
N PRO A 1051 28.73 28.19 -43.79
CA PRO A 1051 27.58 28.34 -42.90
C PRO A 1051 26.24 28.01 -43.56
N VAL A 1052 26.19 27.83 -44.88
CA VAL A 1052 24.91 27.96 -45.64
C VAL A 1052 24.12 26.65 -45.80
N THR A 1053 24.64 25.47 -45.44
CA THR A 1053 23.95 24.19 -45.74
C THR A 1053 23.89 23.12 -44.64
N HIS A 1054 24.32 23.38 -43.40
CA HIS A 1054 24.40 22.31 -42.38
C HIS A 1054 23.69 22.68 -41.08
N ALA A 1055 22.36 22.52 -41.07
CA ALA A 1055 21.52 22.67 -39.87
C ALA A 1055 22.02 21.85 -38.66
N GLU A 1056 22.75 20.77 -38.94
CA GLU A 1056 23.33 19.82 -37.98
C GLU A 1056 24.34 20.45 -37.03
N VAL A 1057 25.19 21.38 -37.47
CA VAL A 1057 26.18 22.05 -36.58
C VAL A 1057 25.44 22.78 -35.46
N TYR A 1058 24.43 23.55 -35.82
CA TYR A 1058 23.64 24.34 -34.87
C TYR A 1058 22.89 23.44 -33.90
N GLN A 1059 22.31 22.35 -34.41
CA GLN A 1059 21.60 21.39 -33.56
C GLN A 1059 22.54 20.73 -32.55
N CYS A 1060 23.71 20.24 -32.98
CA CYS A 1060 24.66 19.58 -32.08
C CYS A 1060 25.27 20.56 -31.07
N VAL A 1061 25.62 21.79 -31.48
CA VAL A 1061 26.11 22.84 -30.56
C VAL A 1061 25.03 23.20 -29.54
N PHE A 1062 23.77 23.25 -29.97
CA PHE A 1062 22.64 23.56 -29.09
C PHE A 1062 22.36 22.44 -28.08
N GLU A 1063 22.31 21.17 -28.53
CA GLU A 1063 22.16 20.01 -27.65
C GLU A 1063 23.30 19.94 -26.61
N GLN A 1064 24.55 20.18 -27.04
CA GLN A 1064 25.70 20.21 -26.13
C GLN A 1064 25.64 21.37 -25.12
N ALA A 1065 25.16 22.54 -25.54
CA ALA A 1065 24.99 23.69 -24.64
C ALA A 1065 23.86 23.46 -23.62
N GLU A 1066 22.75 22.82 -24.00
CA GLU A 1066 21.72 22.35 -23.07
C GLU A 1066 22.28 21.33 -22.08
N ASN A 1067 23.08 20.38 -22.57
CA ASN A 1067 23.73 19.37 -21.75
C ASN A 1067 24.65 19.98 -20.68
N PHE A 1068 25.44 21.01 -21.01
CA PHE A 1068 26.23 21.75 -20.02
C PHE A 1068 25.34 22.45 -18.97
N LYS A 1069 24.20 23.04 -19.35
CA LYS A 1069 23.26 23.63 -18.38
C LYS A 1069 22.68 22.59 -17.43
N HIS A 1070 22.37 21.39 -17.91
CA HIS A 1070 21.81 20.31 -17.07
C HIS A 1070 22.82 19.71 -16.09
N HIS A 1071 24.12 19.86 -16.34
CA HIS A 1071 25.20 19.23 -15.57
C HIS A 1071 26.18 20.20 -14.89
N ARG A 1072 26.10 21.51 -15.14
CA ARG A 1072 26.70 22.55 -14.29
C ARG A 1072 25.84 22.67 -13.02
N LEU A 1073 26.38 22.20 -11.88
CA LEU A 1073 25.87 22.52 -10.54
C LEU A 1073 26.50 23.82 -10.05
#